data_AF-A0A7G9S1M3-F1
#
_entry.id   AF-A0A7G9S1M3-F1
#
_cell.length_a   1.000
_cell.length_b   1.000
_cell.length_c   1.000
_cell.angle_alpha   90.00
_cell.angle_beta   90.00
_cell.angle_gamma   90.00
#
_symmetry.space_group_name_H-M   'P 1'
#
loop_
_entity.id
_entity.type
_entity.pdbx_description
1 polymer ?
#
loop_
_entity_poly.entity_id
_entity_poly.type
_entity_poly.pdbx_seq_one_letter_code
_entity_poly.pdbx_strand_id
1 'polypeptide(L)'
;MYRKISEKLYEKFVVNHMACAIQGKDGKYYTKYINVSSKIIESMLKSKSSMGIYQQLNGNVKWVCIDFDCKDKEYPNVELMYEEIVDDFIFKLDSLNISYLKEYSGRRGIHIWIIFDEFISKRDAYRIVSYLILDIKYDKEKYGIDLFPATPTSAGNKVGKQVKLPLSTHKMGNQSFFFENELDLKKEINIDEQSEILEKYTFQTPSQLIALLNEDSTNSQSVFKKHAIKSEKDTNISVFFREVYSILSELEPYERLFTKIKNGQLENVDYLVLYGTSTGFSSDDSFFEYLMEDNPLYNEEISRRKTNKIKQGYGILTLGSLFDRYCCKLSENLNPLDTAVDFFMRKTNDKYLMYITDIKTETEIDILSNISYTASKEKNYFFENDEVINPNIYIDFMKNQVRTNEFIVSDIEEICFGKNKHSENIEFYRYIRKEKDKDRQLVSLGYKDRILTTQLALNISYALNRFQNIKSFSYNINFSSKRYIFFNWFNSWKEYTKRINTYLEIPFFDDYALIQLDLKKFYENIDFITLSEKLNKLTVDDSVYYQLKYLVNYNEKLMYELTKSRKGVPQGPAYARIISELFIQLILDEALKNHSSSTVLRYVDDMCIICPKDDVDDMYNELKILLLKNGLPLNNNKTRIYYELSDLTEEEKRTINFGNKMSYEFNTSNENMLQTNEEKSDLISDKLSNYNIDDCSLLFSTSTDDYYKKMYFIRNAKSIFSEELGRGSTFMKIYAFLFSSDELVELCVKNKLFKNLKSESLNFSVFINHLFMFIDQDLISDKSLLLICESYLMKLDIDEVIVQNIDDLQTLNAIKKHVEMTAKEDVNYK
;
A
#
# COMPACT_ATOMS: atom_id res chain seq x y z
N MET A 1 19.52 18.78 14.24
CA MET A 1 19.61 18.19 15.60
C MET A 1 18.56 17.11 15.83
N TYR A 2 17.28 17.44 16.10
CA TYR A 2 16.21 16.47 16.42
C TYR A 2 16.02 15.35 15.37
N ARG A 3 16.09 15.68 14.08
CA ARG A 3 16.01 14.68 13.00
C ARG A 3 17.06 13.57 13.16
N LYS A 4 18.34 13.95 13.32
CA LYS A 4 19.47 13.00 13.45
C LYS A 4 19.30 12.06 14.64
N ILE A 5 18.92 12.58 15.81
CA ILE A 5 18.73 11.74 17.00
C ILE A 5 17.48 10.85 16.88
N SER A 6 16.41 11.33 16.23
CA SER A 6 15.20 10.54 16.02
C SER A 6 15.43 9.32 15.11
N GLU A 7 16.29 9.45 14.10
CA GLU A 7 16.68 8.36 13.21
C GLU A 7 17.46 7.29 13.99
N LYS A 8 18.38 7.70 14.87
CA LYS A 8 19.12 6.77 15.75
C LYS A 8 18.24 6.07 16.77
N LEU A 9 17.32 6.79 17.40
CA LEU A 9 16.37 6.20 18.35
C LEU A 9 15.48 5.17 17.66
N TYR A 10 15.03 5.48 16.45
CA TYR A 10 14.27 4.54 15.63
C TYR A 10 15.06 3.26 15.37
N GLU A 11 16.27 3.39 14.82
CA GLU A 11 17.12 2.27 14.44
C GLU A 11 17.44 1.33 15.61
N LYS A 12 17.77 1.90 16.77
CA LYS A 12 18.25 1.15 17.94
C LYS A 12 17.14 0.55 18.80
N PHE A 13 16.01 1.24 18.94
CA PHE A 13 15.00 0.88 19.94
C PHE A 13 13.68 0.42 19.34
N VAL A 14 13.30 0.84 18.12
CA VAL A 14 12.03 0.42 17.52
C VAL A 14 12.15 -0.99 16.96
N VAL A 15 11.58 -1.96 17.68
CA VAL A 15 11.46 -3.35 17.21
C VAL A 15 10.15 -3.52 16.44
N ASN A 16 9.03 -3.24 17.10
CA ASN A 16 7.72 -3.28 16.46
C ASN A 16 7.41 -1.93 15.80
N HIS A 17 7.55 -1.87 14.48
CA HIS A 17 7.25 -0.67 13.72
C HIS A 17 5.75 -0.53 13.38
N MET A 18 4.91 -1.52 13.70
CA MET A 18 3.46 -1.52 13.42
C MET A 18 2.61 -1.15 14.64
N ALA A 19 3.24 -0.96 15.81
CA ALA A 19 2.56 -0.59 17.04
C ALA A 19 3.46 0.25 17.95
N CYS A 20 2.88 1.23 18.62
CA CYS A 20 3.51 1.95 19.72
C CYS A 20 2.48 2.24 20.82
N ALA A 21 2.95 2.69 21.97
CA ALA A 21 2.08 3.11 23.06
C ALA A 21 2.17 4.62 23.23
N ILE A 22 1.03 5.32 23.27
CA ILE A 22 0.99 6.77 23.40
C ILE A 22 0.52 7.13 24.80
N GLN A 23 1.19 8.08 25.45
CA GLN A 23 0.81 8.53 26.79
C GLN A 23 -0.42 9.45 26.77
N GLY A 24 -1.49 9.03 27.44
CA GLY A 24 -2.73 9.80 27.61
C GLY A 24 -2.61 10.95 28.62
N LYS A 25 -3.68 11.74 28.79
CA LYS A 25 -3.74 12.85 29.76
C LYS A 25 -3.66 12.39 31.22
N ASP A 26 -4.08 11.17 31.50
CA ASP A 26 -3.99 10.50 32.80
C ASP A 26 -2.59 9.91 33.10
N GLY A 27 -1.63 10.07 32.18
CA GLY A 27 -0.28 9.53 32.31
C GLY A 27 -0.15 8.03 31.97
N LYS A 28 -1.24 7.35 31.62
CA LYS A 28 -1.20 5.94 31.20
C LYS A 28 -0.84 5.82 29.72
N TYR A 29 -0.30 4.67 29.32
CA TYR A 29 0.01 4.36 27.93
C TYR A 29 -1.12 3.57 27.29
N TYR A 30 -1.48 3.94 26.06
CA TYR A 30 -2.51 3.30 25.25
C TYR A 30 -1.88 2.79 23.94
N THR A 31 -2.09 1.51 23.64
CA THR A 31 -1.61 0.89 22.39
C THR A 31 -2.26 1.54 21.17
N LYS A 32 -1.44 1.90 20.18
CA LYS A 32 -1.87 2.40 18.87
C LYS A 32 -1.19 1.57 17.78
N TYR A 33 -1.99 1.03 16.86
CA TYR A 33 -1.53 0.20 15.74
C TYR A 33 -1.28 1.09 14.51
N ILE A 34 -0.13 1.76 14.52
CA ILE A 34 0.29 2.72 13.49
C ILE A 34 1.72 2.43 13.06
N ASN A 35 2.09 2.88 11.85
CA ASN A 35 3.47 2.77 11.40
C ASN A 35 4.34 3.79 12.13
N VAL A 36 5.19 3.30 13.03
CA VAL A 36 6.19 4.10 13.73
C VAL A 36 7.26 4.56 12.73
N SER A 37 7.66 5.82 12.81
CA SER A 37 8.72 6.40 11.96
C SER A 37 9.59 7.36 12.78
N SER A 38 10.79 7.65 12.29
CA SER A 38 11.68 8.65 12.91
C SER A 38 10.99 10.03 13.02
N LYS A 39 10.14 10.41 12.07
CA LYS A 39 9.38 11.67 12.11
C LYS A 39 8.41 11.75 13.31
N ILE A 40 7.80 10.64 13.70
CA ILE A 40 6.95 10.57 14.91
C ILE A 40 7.81 10.80 16.15
N ILE A 41 9.00 10.17 16.21
CA ILE A 41 9.94 10.34 17.32
C ILE A 41 10.48 11.79 17.37
N GLU A 42 10.80 12.38 16.22
CA GLU A 42 11.21 13.78 16.13
C GLU A 42 10.16 14.72 16.73
N SER A 43 8.89 14.50 16.37
CA SER A 43 7.76 15.31 16.85
C SER A 43 7.50 15.08 18.34
N MET A 44 7.66 13.84 18.83
CA MET A 44 7.61 13.51 20.26
C MET A 44 8.65 14.30 21.06
N LEU A 45 9.89 14.37 20.57
CA LEU A 45 10.97 15.10 21.24
C LEU A 45 10.71 16.60 21.27
N LYS A 46 10.28 17.20 20.14
CA LYS A 46 9.95 18.63 20.05
C LYS A 46 8.80 19.02 20.97
N SER A 47 7.76 18.19 21.03
CA SER A 47 6.58 18.43 21.88
C SER A 47 6.80 18.06 23.36
N LYS A 48 8.00 17.59 23.74
CA LYS A 48 8.30 17.08 25.10
C LYS A 48 7.26 16.05 25.57
N SER A 49 6.92 15.13 24.67
CA SER A 49 5.94 14.08 24.92
C SER A 49 6.63 12.74 25.26
N SER A 50 5.82 11.71 25.51
CA SER A 50 6.31 10.36 25.72
C SER A 50 5.59 9.32 24.88
N MET A 51 6.40 8.45 24.27
CA MET A 51 5.97 7.25 23.56
C MET A 51 6.58 6.02 24.21
N GLY A 52 5.84 4.92 24.20
CA GLY A 52 6.30 3.58 24.50
C GLY A 52 6.54 2.78 23.23
N ILE A 53 7.58 1.96 23.25
CA ILE A 53 7.91 1.00 22.20
C ILE A 53 7.66 -0.42 22.69
N TYR A 54 7.26 -1.28 21.77
CA TYR A 54 7.03 -2.69 22.07
C TYR A 54 8.24 -3.53 21.69
N GLN A 55 8.55 -4.50 22.56
CA GLN A 55 9.78 -5.26 22.48
C GLN A 55 9.84 -6.29 21.34
N GLN A 56 8.71 -6.80 20.83
CA GLN A 56 8.74 -7.94 19.89
C GLN A 56 8.00 -7.66 18.58
N LEU A 57 8.53 -8.28 17.53
CA LEU A 57 7.94 -8.39 16.21
C LEU A 57 7.88 -9.87 15.85
N ASN A 58 6.66 -10.45 15.86
CA ASN A 58 6.44 -11.87 15.55
C ASN A 58 7.32 -12.85 16.37
N GLY A 59 7.53 -12.55 17.66
CA GLY A 59 8.35 -13.38 18.56
C GLY A 59 9.86 -13.18 18.47
N ASN A 60 10.31 -12.23 17.65
CA ASN A 60 11.70 -11.80 17.56
C ASN A 60 11.91 -10.46 18.27
N VAL A 61 13.11 -10.22 18.82
CA VAL A 61 13.51 -8.99 19.52
C VAL A 61 14.86 -8.48 19.01
N LYS A 62 15.15 -7.18 19.18
CA LYS A 62 16.46 -6.57 18.86
C LYS A 62 17.23 -6.04 20.06
N TRP A 63 16.65 -6.11 21.25
CA TRP A 63 17.32 -5.66 22.45
C TRP A 63 16.75 -6.37 23.67
N VAL A 64 17.57 -6.43 24.71
CA VAL A 64 17.13 -6.69 26.08
C VAL A 64 17.31 -5.42 26.91
N CYS A 65 16.41 -5.24 27.86
CA CYS A 65 16.44 -4.12 28.79
C CYS A 65 16.27 -4.65 30.21
N ILE A 66 17.11 -4.15 31.12
CA ILE A 66 16.98 -4.37 32.55
C ILE A 66 16.60 -3.03 33.16
N ASP A 67 15.44 -2.97 33.79
CA ASP A 67 14.89 -1.79 34.44
C ASP A 67 15.09 -1.91 35.95
N PHE A 68 16.00 -1.11 36.49
CA PHE A 68 16.27 -0.99 37.92
C PHE A 68 15.45 0.16 38.47
N ASP A 69 14.55 -0.11 39.40
CA ASP A 69 13.51 0.85 39.81
C ASP A 69 13.49 1.01 41.34
N CYS A 70 13.51 2.24 41.85
CA CYS A 70 13.26 2.48 43.28
C CYS A 70 11.79 2.17 43.63
N LYS A 71 11.56 1.38 44.68
CA LYS A 71 10.19 1.09 45.15
C LYS A 71 9.52 2.30 45.80
N ASP A 72 10.31 3.19 46.41
CA ASP A 72 9.82 4.50 46.88
C ASP A 72 9.40 5.36 45.68
N LYS A 73 8.13 5.75 45.66
CA LYS A 73 7.53 6.54 44.57
C LYS A 73 7.58 8.05 44.84
N GLU A 74 7.72 8.44 46.10
CA GLU A 74 7.67 9.83 46.54
C GLU A 74 9.08 10.44 46.58
N TYR A 75 10.04 9.72 47.18
CA TYR A 75 11.42 10.20 47.36
C TYR A 75 12.46 9.14 46.91
N PRO A 76 12.48 8.77 45.62
CA PRO A 76 13.43 7.76 45.14
C PRO A 76 14.88 8.26 45.24
N ASN A 77 15.75 7.47 45.88
CA ASN A 77 17.19 7.72 45.91
C ASN A 77 17.89 6.93 44.79
N VAL A 78 17.83 7.51 43.59
CA VAL A 78 18.33 6.85 42.37
C VAL A 78 19.86 6.78 42.33
N GLU A 79 20.56 7.76 42.90
CA GLU A 79 22.02 7.76 43.03
C GLU A 79 22.48 6.59 43.91
N LEU A 80 21.84 6.38 45.07
CA LEU A 80 22.14 5.25 45.94
C LEU A 80 21.82 3.90 45.27
N MET A 81 20.70 3.79 44.55
CA MET A 81 20.38 2.57 43.79
C MET A 81 21.45 2.26 42.72
N TYR A 82 21.96 3.31 42.07
CA TYR A 82 23.00 3.17 41.07
C TYR A 82 24.27 2.60 41.69
N GLU A 83 24.74 3.19 42.79
CA GLU A 83 25.93 2.75 43.54
C GLU A 83 25.78 1.34 44.13
N GLU A 84 24.61 1.00 44.70
CA GLU A 84 24.42 -0.28 45.40
C GLU A 84 24.22 -1.48 44.46
N ILE A 85 23.75 -1.29 43.23
CA ILE A 85 23.30 -2.39 42.36
C ILE A 85 23.71 -2.21 40.91
N VAL A 86 23.50 -1.02 40.34
CA VAL A 86 23.71 -0.83 38.89
C VAL A 86 25.20 -0.86 38.56
N ASP A 87 26.06 -0.31 39.41
CA ASP A 87 27.51 -0.36 39.23
C ASP A 87 28.07 -1.79 39.26
N ASP A 88 27.60 -2.64 40.19
CA ASP A 88 27.97 -4.06 40.23
C ASP A 88 27.54 -4.79 38.94
N PHE A 89 26.37 -4.46 38.42
CA PHE A 89 25.87 -5.03 37.16
C PHE A 89 26.69 -4.55 35.96
N ILE A 90 27.03 -3.26 35.90
CA ILE A 90 27.89 -2.67 34.87
C ILE A 90 29.26 -3.33 34.88
N PHE A 91 29.88 -3.48 36.06
CA PHE A 91 31.17 -4.16 36.20
C PHE A 91 31.13 -5.59 35.65
N LYS A 92 30.03 -6.31 35.89
CA LYS A 92 29.80 -7.64 35.29
C LYS A 92 29.74 -7.57 33.77
N LEU A 93 29.01 -6.61 33.19
CA LEU A 93 28.92 -6.44 31.73
C LEU A 93 30.28 -6.11 31.11
N ASP A 94 31.05 -5.21 31.71
CA ASP A 94 32.40 -4.85 31.27
C ASP A 94 33.34 -6.07 31.30
N SER A 95 33.26 -6.90 32.37
CA SER A 95 34.06 -8.13 32.49
C SER A 95 33.76 -9.18 31.42
N LEU A 96 32.53 -9.16 30.87
CA LEU A 96 32.07 -10.03 29.80
C LEU A 96 32.24 -9.40 28.41
N ASN A 97 32.81 -8.20 28.33
CA ASN A 97 32.95 -7.40 27.12
C ASN A 97 31.60 -7.16 26.42
N ILE A 98 30.58 -6.83 27.21
CA ILE A 98 29.21 -6.58 26.71
C ILE A 98 28.97 -5.08 26.56
N SER A 99 28.66 -4.61 25.36
CA SER A 99 28.28 -3.23 25.11
C SER A 99 26.87 -2.91 25.63
N TYR A 100 26.72 -1.84 26.42
CA TYR A 100 25.43 -1.39 26.96
C TYR A 100 25.23 0.13 26.86
N LEU A 101 23.98 0.59 27.02
CA LEU A 101 23.62 1.99 27.24
C LEU A 101 22.97 2.15 28.61
N LYS A 102 23.38 3.18 29.35
CA LYS A 102 22.76 3.60 30.61
C LYS A 102 21.80 4.74 30.34
N GLU A 103 20.56 4.60 30.77
CA GLU A 103 19.54 5.63 30.65
C GLU A 103 18.92 5.90 32.02
N TYR A 104 18.93 7.15 32.48
CA TYR A 104 18.08 7.55 33.58
C TYR A 104 16.64 7.66 33.09
N SER A 105 15.72 6.88 33.69
CA SER A 105 14.31 6.81 33.28
C SER A 105 13.54 8.14 33.37
N GLY A 106 14.11 9.19 33.99
CA GLY A 106 13.44 10.48 34.18
C GLY A 106 12.65 10.59 35.48
N ARG A 107 12.60 9.54 36.32
CA ARG A 107 11.99 9.65 37.66
C ARG A 107 12.72 8.83 38.72
N ARG A 108 12.61 7.51 38.69
CA ARG A 108 12.97 6.65 39.83
C ARG A 108 13.82 5.43 39.46
N GLY A 109 14.07 5.22 38.18
CA GLY A 109 14.75 4.04 37.68
C GLY A 109 15.86 4.34 36.68
N ILE A 110 16.64 3.32 36.40
CA ILE A 110 17.74 3.31 35.44
C ILE A 110 17.56 2.11 34.53
N HIS A 111 17.51 2.35 33.22
CA HIS A 111 17.47 1.29 32.23
C HIS A 111 18.88 0.99 31.74
N ILE A 112 19.21 -0.29 31.69
CA ILE A 112 20.41 -0.78 31.00
C ILE A 112 19.98 -1.51 29.74
N TRP A 113 20.38 -0.99 28.59
CA TRP A 113 20.02 -1.51 27.28
C TRP A 113 21.18 -2.27 26.65
N ILE A 114 20.90 -3.47 26.14
CA ILE A 114 21.82 -4.25 25.30
C ILE A 114 21.10 -4.48 23.98
N ILE A 115 21.63 -3.91 22.89
CA ILE A 115 20.99 -3.86 21.59
C ILE A 115 21.80 -4.69 20.60
N PHE A 116 21.12 -5.52 19.83
CA PHE A 116 21.70 -6.48 18.92
C PHE A 116 21.79 -5.95 17.49
N ASP A 117 22.77 -6.43 16.73
CA ASP A 117 22.93 -6.17 15.29
C ASP A 117 21.93 -6.95 14.42
N GLU A 118 21.34 -8.02 14.98
CA GLU A 118 20.35 -8.86 14.33
C GLU A 118 19.17 -9.21 15.27
N PHE A 119 18.06 -9.68 14.68
CA PHE A 119 16.93 -10.19 15.46
C PHE A 119 17.27 -11.53 16.09
N ILE A 120 16.84 -11.71 17.34
CA ILE A 120 16.90 -13.01 18.03
C ILE A 120 15.54 -13.46 18.52
N SER A 121 15.40 -14.76 18.74
CA SER A 121 14.19 -15.30 19.34
C SER A 121 13.99 -14.73 20.74
N LYS A 122 12.73 -14.43 21.11
CA LYS A 122 12.38 -13.98 22.47
C LYS A 122 12.85 -14.97 23.54
N ARG A 123 12.89 -16.26 23.22
CA ARG A 123 13.37 -17.32 24.12
C ARG A 123 14.86 -17.15 24.43
N ASP A 124 15.68 -16.90 23.41
CA ASP A 124 17.12 -16.71 23.60
C ASP A 124 17.41 -15.39 24.32
N ALA A 125 16.71 -14.32 23.95
CA ALA A 125 16.77 -13.05 24.67
C ALA A 125 16.43 -13.19 26.17
N TYR A 126 15.39 -13.98 26.49
CA TYR A 126 15.01 -14.29 27.86
C TYR A 126 16.12 -15.05 28.61
N ARG A 127 16.78 -16.03 27.95
CA ARG A 127 17.90 -16.77 28.54
C ARG A 127 19.09 -15.84 28.80
N ILE A 128 19.43 -14.96 27.86
CA ILE A 128 20.49 -13.96 28.00
C ILE A 128 20.21 -13.07 29.22
N VAL A 129 19.06 -12.39 29.27
CA VAL A 129 18.78 -11.45 30.36
C VAL A 129 18.68 -12.15 31.72
N SER A 130 18.14 -13.37 31.76
CA SER A 130 18.09 -14.17 32.98
C SER A 130 19.50 -14.50 33.48
N TYR A 131 20.40 -14.95 32.60
CA TYR A 131 21.79 -15.26 32.96
C TYR A 131 22.55 -14.06 33.50
N LEU A 132 22.37 -12.89 32.88
CA LEU A 132 23.04 -11.66 33.30
C LEU A 132 22.66 -11.27 34.74
N ILE A 133 21.40 -11.49 35.16
CA ILE A 133 20.93 -11.10 36.49
C ILE A 133 21.12 -12.16 37.59
N LEU A 134 21.44 -13.42 37.26
CA LEU A 134 21.45 -14.55 38.22
C LEU A 134 22.21 -14.28 39.53
N ASP A 135 23.36 -13.61 39.45
CA ASP A 135 24.27 -13.41 40.59
C ASP A 135 24.15 -12.01 41.24
N ILE A 136 23.24 -11.17 40.74
CA ILE A 136 23.07 -9.81 41.26
C ILE A 136 22.25 -9.86 42.55
N LYS A 137 22.90 -9.50 43.65
CA LYS A 137 22.26 -9.41 44.98
C LYS A 137 21.80 -7.98 45.20
N TYR A 138 20.56 -7.82 45.65
CA TYR A 138 19.99 -6.52 45.97
C TYR A 138 18.93 -6.60 47.06
N ASP A 139 18.66 -5.46 47.71
CA ASP A 139 17.58 -5.33 48.67
C ASP A 139 16.22 -5.25 47.94
N LYS A 140 15.51 -6.38 47.91
CA LYS A 140 14.19 -6.49 47.28
C LYS A 140 13.12 -5.64 47.96
N GLU A 141 13.30 -5.15 49.18
CA GLU A 141 12.35 -4.24 49.83
C GLU A 141 12.52 -2.80 49.33
N LYS A 142 13.74 -2.42 48.95
CA LYS A 142 14.07 -1.07 48.44
C LYS A 142 13.95 -0.95 46.93
N TYR A 143 14.34 -1.97 46.19
CA TYR A 143 14.50 -1.89 44.74
C TYR A 143 13.72 -2.99 44.02
N GLY A 144 13.31 -2.68 42.78
CA GLY A 144 12.73 -3.61 41.82
C GLY A 144 13.66 -3.79 40.63
N ILE A 145 13.66 -4.98 40.05
CA ILE A 145 14.35 -5.26 38.78
C ILE A 145 13.34 -5.91 37.85
N ASP A 146 12.96 -5.19 36.80
CA ASP A 146 12.08 -5.68 35.75
C ASP A 146 12.90 -6.08 34.51
N LEU A 147 12.63 -7.28 34.00
CA LEU A 147 13.34 -7.84 32.85
C LEU A 147 12.51 -7.72 31.57
N PHE A 148 13.18 -7.34 30.49
CA PHE A 148 12.61 -7.30 29.15
C PHE A 148 13.52 -8.13 28.24
N PRO A 149 13.10 -9.32 27.76
CA PRO A 149 11.78 -9.92 27.95
C PRO A 149 11.60 -10.56 29.33
N ALA A 150 10.39 -10.50 29.86
CA ALA A 150 10.03 -11.10 31.16
C ALA A 150 9.65 -12.58 31.08
N THR A 151 9.37 -13.09 29.88
CA THR A 151 8.96 -14.47 29.63
C THR A 151 9.58 -14.98 28.33
N PRO A 152 9.80 -16.30 28.18
CA PRO A 152 10.37 -16.86 26.95
C PRO A 152 9.34 -17.02 25.81
N THR A 153 8.04 -16.86 26.07
CA THR A 153 6.96 -17.14 25.11
C THR A 153 6.22 -15.88 24.66
N SER A 154 5.70 -15.92 23.44
CA SER A 154 4.85 -14.87 22.85
C SER A 154 3.35 -15.21 22.93
N ALA A 155 2.98 -16.24 23.69
CA ALA A 155 1.59 -16.67 23.82
C ALA A 155 0.74 -15.59 24.51
N GLY A 156 -0.42 -15.25 23.94
CA GLY A 156 -1.36 -14.27 24.49
C GLY A 156 -0.97 -12.79 24.36
N ASN A 157 0.28 -12.46 23.99
CA ASN A 157 0.70 -11.09 23.71
C ASN A 157 1.58 -11.06 22.46
N LYS A 158 1.06 -10.52 21.36
CA LYS A 158 1.72 -10.51 20.04
C LYS A 158 2.63 -9.30 19.81
N VAL A 159 2.46 -8.20 20.54
CA VAL A 159 3.33 -7.00 20.42
C VAL A 159 4.44 -6.96 21.46
N GLY A 160 4.26 -7.58 22.64
CA GLY A 160 5.25 -7.65 23.71
C GLY A 160 4.94 -6.73 24.88
N LYS A 161 5.84 -6.73 25.88
CA LYS A 161 5.81 -5.69 26.92
C LYS A 161 6.25 -4.36 26.30
N GLN A 162 5.65 -3.28 26.80
CA GLN A 162 6.00 -1.92 26.44
C GLN A 162 7.13 -1.41 27.35
N VAL A 163 8.09 -0.70 26.78
CA VAL A 163 9.10 0.09 27.50
C VAL A 163 9.01 1.53 26.99
N LYS A 164 9.26 2.52 27.85
CA LYS A 164 9.26 3.92 27.43
C LYS A 164 10.42 4.15 26.45
N LEU A 165 10.18 4.83 25.34
CA LEU A 165 11.25 5.18 24.41
C LEU A 165 12.23 6.14 25.10
N PRO A 166 13.55 5.94 24.98
CA PRO A 166 14.52 6.86 25.55
C PRO A 166 14.38 8.30 25.05
N LEU A 167 14.81 9.26 25.88
CA LEU A 167 14.65 10.71 25.68
C LEU A 167 13.21 11.23 25.70
N SER A 168 12.24 10.36 26.01
CA SER A 168 10.85 10.75 26.24
C SER A 168 10.69 11.53 27.54
N THR A 169 9.76 12.48 27.54
CA THR A 169 9.36 13.23 28.75
C THR A 169 8.03 12.70 29.26
N HIS A 170 8.06 11.95 30.35
CA HIS A 170 6.86 11.39 30.96
C HIS A 170 6.10 12.47 31.74
N LYS A 171 4.77 12.52 31.68
CA LYS A 171 3.98 13.58 32.36
C LYS A 171 4.26 13.77 33.84
N MET A 172 4.52 12.68 34.55
CA MET A 172 4.83 12.65 36.00
C MET A 172 6.33 12.63 36.32
N GLY A 173 7.20 12.95 35.36
CA GLY A 173 8.65 12.90 35.55
C GLY A 173 9.39 13.88 34.64
N ASN A 174 10.71 13.83 34.70
CA ASN A 174 11.58 14.58 33.82
C ASN A 174 11.81 13.80 32.51
N GLN A 175 12.45 14.48 31.57
CA GLN A 175 12.94 13.86 30.35
C GLN A 175 14.02 12.82 30.70
N SER A 176 13.93 11.62 30.12
CA SER A 176 14.99 10.64 30.28
C SER A 176 16.24 11.03 29.48
N PHE A 177 17.40 10.55 29.89
CA PHE A 177 18.66 10.83 29.19
C PHE A 177 19.67 9.70 29.38
N PHE A 178 20.54 9.54 28.39
CA PHE A 178 21.72 8.68 28.45
C PHE A 178 22.89 9.39 29.12
N PHE A 179 23.73 8.61 29.79
CA PHE A 179 24.93 9.11 30.46
C PHE A 179 26.06 8.07 30.38
N GLU A 180 27.30 8.53 30.18
CA GLU A 180 28.51 7.66 30.14
C GLU A 180 29.23 7.63 31.49
N ASN A 181 29.39 8.79 32.13
CA ASN A 181 30.15 8.96 33.38
C ASN A 181 29.23 8.82 34.62
N GLU A 182 29.50 9.61 35.66
CA GLU A 182 28.65 9.71 36.86
C GLU A 182 27.23 10.19 36.52
N LEU A 183 26.26 9.68 37.28
CA LEU A 183 24.86 10.07 37.15
C LEU A 183 24.65 11.47 37.73
N ASP A 184 24.49 12.47 36.87
CA ASP A 184 24.12 13.83 37.27
C ASP A 184 22.65 14.11 36.93
N LEU A 185 21.78 13.99 37.93
CA LEU A 185 20.34 14.24 37.81
C LEU A 185 19.99 15.72 37.59
N LYS A 186 20.93 16.65 37.80
CA LYS A 186 20.71 18.10 37.64
C LYS A 186 21.20 18.63 36.30
N LYS A 187 21.87 17.79 35.50
CA LYS A 187 22.44 18.17 34.21
C LYS A 187 21.35 18.55 33.20
N GLU A 188 21.56 19.67 32.51
CA GLU A 188 20.70 20.05 31.38
C GLU A 188 20.95 19.13 30.18
N ILE A 189 19.88 18.63 29.57
CA ILE A 189 19.97 17.64 28.49
C ILE A 189 20.36 18.33 27.18
N ASN A 190 21.57 18.04 26.71
CA ASN A 190 22.03 18.45 25.39
C ASN A 190 21.80 17.35 24.36
N ILE A 191 20.94 17.59 23.37
CA ILE A 191 20.59 16.60 22.33
C ILE A 191 21.80 16.17 21.48
N ASP A 192 22.83 17.00 21.30
CA ASP A 192 24.00 16.64 20.50
C ASP A 192 24.86 15.64 21.27
N GLU A 193 25.05 15.87 22.58
CA GLU A 193 25.70 14.92 23.48
C GLU A 193 24.96 13.57 23.49
N GLN A 194 23.63 13.60 23.60
CA GLN A 194 22.81 12.37 23.55
C GLN A 194 22.97 11.64 22.22
N SER A 195 23.05 12.39 21.12
CA SER A 195 23.32 11.85 19.79
C SER A 195 24.71 11.22 19.71
N GLU A 196 25.75 11.84 20.27
CA GLU A 196 27.12 11.32 20.31
C GLU A 196 27.20 10.00 21.10
N ILE A 197 26.54 9.90 22.26
CA ILE A 197 26.48 8.67 23.06
C ILE A 197 25.89 7.52 22.23
N LEU A 198 24.77 7.76 21.54
CA LEU A 198 24.16 6.76 20.66
C LEU A 198 25.06 6.39 19.47
N GLU A 199 25.87 7.33 18.98
CA GLU A 199 26.81 7.12 17.86
C GLU A 199 27.97 6.20 18.26
N LYS A 200 28.45 6.33 19.50
CA LYS A 200 29.53 5.49 20.05
C LYS A 200 29.08 4.06 20.36
N TYR A 201 27.79 3.82 20.50
CA TYR A 201 27.28 2.48 20.86
C TYR A 201 27.54 1.45 19.76
N THR A 202 28.30 0.42 20.12
CA THR A 202 28.53 -0.77 19.29
C THR A 202 27.43 -1.80 19.55
N PHE A 203 26.76 -2.27 18.49
CA PHE A 203 25.77 -3.33 18.59
C PHE A 203 26.40 -4.65 19.04
N GLN A 204 25.65 -5.43 19.82
CA GLN A 204 26.08 -6.74 20.29
C GLN A 204 25.69 -7.84 19.32
N THR A 205 26.65 -8.66 18.91
CA THR A 205 26.36 -9.84 18.10
C THR A 205 25.82 -10.97 19.00
N PRO A 206 24.59 -11.46 18.80
CA PRO A 206 23.98 -12.45 19.68
C PRO A 206 24.75 -13.75 19.84
N SER A 207 25.42 -14.21 18.79
CA SER A 207 26.20 -15.45 18.82
C SER A 207 27.30 -15.42 19.89
N GLN A 208 27.88 -14.26 20.18
CA GLN A 208 28.87 -14.09 21.25
C GLN A 208 28.23 -14.26 22.64
N LEU A 209 27.03 -13.73 22.84
CA LEU A 209 26.30 -13.84 24.11
C LEU A 209 25.74 -15.26 24.34
N ILE A 210 25.24 -15.90 23.29
CA ILE A 210 24.73 -17.27 23.36
C ILE A 210 25.87 -18.25 23.66
N ALA A 211 27.07 -18.03 23.12
CA ALA A 211 28.24 -18.83 23.44
C ALA A 211 28.60 -18.80 24.94
N LEU A 212 28.33 -17.68 25.64
CA LEU A 212 28.54 -17.57 27.09
C LEU A 212 27.54 -18.38 27.92
N LEU A 213 26.41 -18.81 27.34
CA LEU A 213 25.35 -19.54 28.06
C LEU A 213 25.63 -21.05 28.25
N ASN A 214 26.76 -21.59 27.76
CA ASN A 214 27.23 -22.97 28.00
C ASN A 214 26.16 -24.07 27.81
N GLU A 215 25.34 -24.02 26.77
CA GLU A 215 24.50 -25.14 26.34
C GLU A 215 24.66 -25.37 24.83
N ASP A 216 24.77 -26.65 24.44
CA ASP A 216 24.81 -27.13 23.06
C ASP A 216 23.66 -26.54 22.22
N SER A 217 23.90 -25.39 21.57
CA SER A 217 23.04 -24.88 20.53
C SER A 217 23.66 -25.20 19.18
N THR A 218 23.51 -26.45 18.75
CA THR A 218 23.38 -26.70 17.32
C THR A 218 22.06 -26.04 16.88
N ASN A 219 22.15 -25.20 15.85
CA ASN A 219 21.06 -24.46 15.19
C ASN A 219 20.66 -23.08 15.76
N SER A 220 21.52 -22.09 15.55
CA SER A 220 21.08 -20.77 15.05
C SER A 220 22.24 -20.03 14.37
N GLN A 221 22.83 -20.64 13.34
CA GLN A 221 23.61 -19.88 12.36
C GLN A 221 22.68 -19.48 11.22
N SER A 222 21.98 -18.35 11.35
CA SER A 222 21.49 -17.61 10.18
C SER A 222 22.55 -16.59 9.78
N VAL A 223 23.70 -17.09 9.30
CA VAL A 223 24.64 -16.26 8.55
C VAL A 223 24.91 -17.01 7.27
N PHE A 224 24.03 -16.79 6.28
CA PHE A 224 24.09 -17.33 4.92
C PHE A 224 24.49 -18.80 4.89
N LYS A 225 23.55 -19.70 5.24
CA LYS A 225 23.65 -21.10 4.81
C LYS A 225 24.04 -21.08 3.32
N LYS A 226 25.08 -21.84 2.95
CA LYS A 226 25.50 -21.96 1.55
C LYS A 226 24.39 -22.66 0.77
N HIS A 227 23.39 -21.91 0.35
CA HIS A 227 22.34 -22.40 -0.53
C HIS A 227 22.80 -22.16 -1.97
N ALA A 228 22.84 -23.25 -2.71
CA ALA A 228 23.22 -23.30 -4.10
C ALA A 228 21.92 -23.38 -4.93
N ILE A 229 21.68 -22.37 -5.76
CA ILE A 229 20.56 -22.36 -6.71
C ILE A 229 21.03 -23.16 -7.93
N LYS A 230 20.32 -24.23 -8.29
CA LYS A 230 20.76 -25.18 -9.32
C LYS A 230 20.02 -24.97 -10.64
N SER A 231 20.72 -25.19 -11.75
CA SER A 231 20.11 -25.34 -13.07
C SER A 231 19.25 -26.60 -13.16
N GLU A 232 18.12 -26.52 -13.85
CA GLU A 232 17.31 -27.68 -14.24
C GLU A 232 17.98 -28.57 -15.29
N LYS A 233 18.92 -28.01 -16.10
CA LYS A 233 19.57 -28.72 -17.22
C LYS A 233 21.02 -29.12 -16.97
N ASP A 234 21.74 -28.38 -16.12
CA ASP A 234 23.15 -28.64 -15.82
C ASP A 234 23.42 -28.60 -14.32
N THR A 235 23.41 -29.78 -13.68
CA THR A 235 23.56 -29.93 -12.23
C THR A 235 24.92 -29.47 -11.69
N ASN A 236 25.88 -29.11 -12.56
CA ASN A 236 27.23 -28.70 -12.19
C ASN A 236 27.42 -27.19 -12.03
N ILE A 237 26.49 -26.35 -12.51
CA ILE A 237 26.55 -24.89 -12.34
C ILE A 237 25.54 -24.50 -11.26
N SER A 238 26.03 -23.87 -10.19
CA SER A 238 25.18 -23.35 -9.13
C SER A 238 25.59 -21.95 -8.73
N VAL A 239 24.59 -21.08 -8.58
CA VAL A 239 24.76 -19.71 -8.08
C VAL A 239 24.58 -19.74 -6.56
N PHE A 240 25.55 -19.23 -5.82
CA PHE A 240 25.44 -19.17 -4.36
C PHE A 240 24.69 -17.91 -3.94
N PHE A 241 23.66 -18.07 -3.11
CA PHE A 241 22.86 -16.94 -2.60
C PHE A 241 23.73 -15.85 -1.95
N ARG A 242 24.76 -16.25 -1.19
CA ARG A 242 25.68 -15.31 -0.54
C ARG A 242 26.47 -14.45 -1.53
N GLU A 243 26.84 -15.01 -2.68
CA GLU A 243 27.55 -14.27 -3.73
C GLU A 243 26.63 -13.24 -4.37
N VAL A 244 25.38 -13.63 -4.69
CA VAL A 244 24.35 -12.72 -5.21
C VAL A 244 24.07 -11.60 -4.21
N TYR A 245 23.81 -11.95 -2.95
CA TYR A 245 23.55 -10.98 -1.88
C TYR A 245 24.71 -9.98 -1.75
N SER A 246 25.95 -10.46 -1.72
CA SER A 246 27.14 -9.62 -1.57
C SER A 246 27.31 -8.65 -2.74
N ILE A 247 27.12 -9.12 -3.97
CA ILE A 247 27.29 -8.29 -5.17
C ILE A 247 26.15 -7.29 -5.30
N LEU A 248 24.89 -7.71 -5.14
CA LEU A 248 23.75 -6.80 -5.24
C LEU A 248 23.76 -5.74 -4.13
N SER A 249 24.32 -6.04 -2.95
CA SER A 249 24.49 -5.05 -1.87
C SER A 249 25.42 -3.89 -2.25
N GLU A 250 26.21 -3.99 -3.33
CA GLU A 250 26.99 -2.86 -3.87
C GLU A 250 26.09 -1.78 -4.51
N LEU A 251 24.84 -2.12 -4.85
CA LEU A 251 23.84 -1.18 -5.36
C LEU A 251 23.02 -0.62 -4.20
N GLU A 252 23.04 0.71 -4.03
CA GLU A 252 22.32 1.41 -2.95
C GLU A 252 20.83 1.00 -2.81
N PRO A 253 20.03 0.83 -3.89
CA PRO A 253 18.65 0.36 -3.75
C PRO A 253 18.53 -1.04 -3.12
N TYR A 254 19.42 -1.97 -3.44
CA TYR A 254 19.40 -3.33 -2.89
C TYR A 254 19.95 -3.38 -1.47
N GLU A 255 20.96 -2.57 -1.14
CA GLU A 255 21.42 -2.40 0.25
C GLU A 255 20.25 -1.98 1.16
N ARG A 256 19.51 -0.94 0.76
CA ARG A 256 18.31 -0.48 1.48
C ARG A 256 17.23 -1.57 1.56
N LEU A 257 17.01 -2.29 0.47
CA LEU A 257 16.02 -3.35 0.39
C LEU A 257 16.36 -4.53 1.32
N PHE A 258 17.61 -4.98 1.34
CA PHE A 258 18.09 -6.01 2.26
C PHE A 258 18.02 -5.55 3.71
N THR A 259 18.32 -4.29 4.00
CA THR A 259 18.13 -3.70 5.32
C THR A 259 16.64 -3.72 5.73
N LYS A 260 15.72 -3.36 4.83
CA LYS A 260 14.27 -3.47 5.09
C LYS A 260 13.82 -4.92 5.36
N ILE A 261 14.37 -5.89 4.65
CA ILE A 261 14.06 -7.33 4.86
C ILE A 261 14.42 -7.74 6.28
N LYS A 262 15.68 -7.53 6.67
CA LYS A 262 16.17 -7.83 8.02
C LYS A 262 15.37 -7.12 9.11
N ASN A 263 14.84 -5.94 8.80
CA ASN A 263 14.04 -5.13 9.73
C ASN A 263 12.55 -5.48 9.74
N GLY A 264 12.08 -6.35 8.83
CA GLY A 264 10.66 -6.65 8.65
C GLY A 264 9.84 -5.50 8.09
N GLN A 265 10.47 -4.53 7.42
CA GLN A 265 9.91 -3.25 6.96
C GLN A 265 9.55 -3.25 5.47
N LEU A 266 9.32 -4.43 4.89
CA LEU A 266 8.95 -4.55 3.48
C LEU A 266 7.58 -3.95 3.18
N GLU A 267 7.54 -3.06 2.20
CA GLU A 267 6.31 -2.53 1.61
C GLU A 267 5.88 -3.37 0.39
N ASN A 268 4.61 -3.24 -0.03
CA ASN A 268 4.09 -3.97 -1.19
C ASN A 268 4.95 -3.79 -2.45
N VAL A 269 5.49 -2.58 -2.66
CA VAL A 269 6.35 -2.28 -3.81
C VAL A 269 7.68 -3.02 -3.74
N ASP A 270 8.25 -3.18 -2.55
CA ASP A 270 9.51 -3.88 -2.31
C ASP A 270 9.36 -5.37 -2.70
N TYR A 271 8.22 -5.99 -2.34
CA TYR A 271 7.91 -7.37 -2.74
C TYR A 271 7.89 -7.57 -4.27
N LEU A 272 7.39 -6.59 -5.03
CA LEU A 272 7.38 -6.69 -6.50
C LEU A 272 8.79 -6.62 -7.10
N VAL A 273 9.65 -5.76 -6.55
CA VAL A 273 11.05 -5.64 -6.98
C VAL A 273 11.81 -6.92 -6.66
N LEU A 274 11.63 -7.44 -5.45
CA LEU A 274 12.23 -8.71 -5.02
C LEU A 274 11.79 -9.87 -5.90
N TYR A 275 10.49 -9.96 -6.18
CA TYR A 275 9.97 -11.01 -7.04
C TYR A 275 10.55 -10.92 -8.45
N GLY A 276 10.49 -9.75 -9.10
CA GLY A 276 11.09 -9.55 -10.44
C GLY A 276 12.59 -9.87 -10.47
N THR A 277 13.33 -9.46 -9.43
CA THR A 277 14.76 -9.81 -9.29
C THR A 277 14.96 -11.32 -9.15
N SER A 278 14.15 -11.97 -8.31
CA SER A 278 14.24 -13.41 -8.04
C SER A 278 14.04 -14.24 -9.30
N THR A 279 13.08 -13.84 -10.14
CA THR A 279 12.83 -14.50 -11.43
C THR A 279 14.02 -14.44 -12.39
N GLY A 280 15.00 -13.55 -12.15
CA GLY A 280 16.23 -13.49 -12.92
C GLY A 280 17.36 -14.39 -12.43
N PHE A 281 17.23 -14.96 -11.22
CA PHE A 281 18.23 -15.84 -10.62
C PHE A 281 17.76 -17.29 -10.46
N SER A 282 16.45 -17.54 -10.38
CA SER A 282 15.85 -18.88 -10.29
C SER A 282 14.58 -19.00 -11.14
N SER A 283 14.35 -20.18 -11.74
CA SER A 283 13.09 -20.53 -12.40
C SER A 283 11.96 -20.82 -11.41
N ASP A 284 12.33 -21.19 -10.18
CA ASP A 284 11.43 -21.43 -9.06
C ASP A 284 11.47 -20.29 -8.02
N ASP A 285 10.73 -20.48 -6.94
CA ASP A 285 10.64 -19.52 -5.83
C ASP A 285 11.83 -19.54 -4.88
N SER A 286 12.80 -20.43 -5.08
CA SER A 286 13.80 -20.73 -4.07
C SER A 286 14.61 -19.49 -3.68
N PHE A 287 15.03 -18.67 -4.66
CA PHE A 287 15.77 -17.43 -4.36
C PHE A 287 14.95 -16.45 -3.52
N PHE A 288 13.66 -16.31 -3.83
CA PHE A 288 12.76 -15.45 -3.06
C PHE A 288 12.53 -15.99 -1.65
N GLU A 289 12.30 -17.31 -1.49
CA GLU A 289 12.13 -17.95 -0.20
C GLU A 289 13.39 -17.76 0.68
N TYR A 290 14.60 -17.98 0.14
CA TYR A 290 15.86 -17.76 0.87
C TYR A 290 16.05 -16.30 1.30
N LEU A 291 15.71 -15.35 0.42
CA LEU A 291 15.81 -13.94 0.75
C LEU A 291 14.83 -13.54 1.87
N MET A 292 13.67 -14.20 1.93
CA MET A 292 12.65 -13.92 2.94
C MET A 292 12.92 -14.61 4.28
N GLU A 293 13.76 -15.65 4.37
CA GLU A 293 14.10 -16.33 5.65
C GLU A 293 14.62 -15.36 6.72
N ASP A 294 15.36 -14.32 6.31
CA ASP A 294 15.92 -13.30 7.21
C ASP A 294 14.87 -12.27 7.68
N ASN A 295 13.65 -12.31 7.12
CA ASN A 295 12.59 -11.40 7.52
C ASN A 295 11.96 -11.87 8.83
N PRO A 296 11.92 -11.06 9.91
CA PRO A 296 11.30 -11.46 11.18
C PRO A 296 9.79 -11.74 11.07
N LEU A 297 9.14 -11.23 10.02
CA LEU A 297 7.72 -11.49 9.71
C LEU A 297 7.52 -12.68 8.74
N TYR A 298 8.60 -13.41 8.42
CA TYR A 298 8.50 -14.55 7.52
C TYR A 298 7.60 -15.64 8.09
N ASN A 299 6.67 -16.07 7.25
CA ASN A 299 5.86 -17.24 7.48
C ASN A 299 5.76 -17.97 6.14
N GLU A 300 6.31 -19.18 6.06
CA GLU A 300 6.42 -19.94 4.81
C GLU A 300 5.07 -20.04 4.06
N GLU A 301 3.99 -20.39 4.77
CA GLU A 301 2.67 -20.56 4.17
C GLU A 301 2.10 -19.23 3.63
N ILE A 302 2.21 -18.16 4.41
CA ILE A 302 1.73 -16.82 4.00
C ILE A 302 2.57 -16.27 2.86
N SER A 303 3.90 -16.43 2.94
CA SER A 303 4.84 -16.03 1.89
C SER A 303 4.51 -16.76 0.60
N ARG A 304 4.39 -18.09 0.61
CA ARG A 304 4.04 -18.89 -0.57
C ARG A 304 2.69 -18.49 -1.17
N ARG A 305 1.68 -18.21 -0.33
CA ARG A 305 0.38 -17.66 -0.79
C ARG A 305 0.51 -16.29 -1.44
N LYS A 306 1.31 -15.37 -0.87
CA LYS A 306 1.57 -14.04 -1.44
C LYS A 306 2.35 -14.14 -2.75
N THR A 307 3.42 -14.93 -2.78
CA THR A 307 4.23 -15.15 -3.98
C THR A 307 3.37 -15.74 -5.09
N ASN A 308 2.58 -16.79 -4.84
CA ASN A 308 1.67 -17.34 -5.85
C ASN A 308 0.71 -16.31 -6.48
N LYS A 309 0.26 -15.30 -5.73
CA LYS A 309 -0.55 -14.18 -6.28
C LYS A 309 0.26 -13.27 -7.20
N ILE A 310 1.55 -13.05 -6.87
CA ILE A 310 2.47 -12.20 -7.62
C ILE A 310 3.06 -12.97 -8.82
N LYS A 311 3.17 -14.30 -8.75
CA LYS A 311 3.99 -15.11 -9.66
C LYS A 311 3.76 -14.92 -11.15
N GLN A 312 2.52 -14.64 -11.53
CA GLN A 312 2.11 -14.83 -12.92
C GLN A 312 2.12 -13.54 -13.77
N GLY A 313 2.97 -12.56 -13.45
CA GLY A 313 3.02 -11.39 -14.33
C GLY A 313 3.83 -10.19 -13.87
N TYR A 314 5.06 -10.37 -13.38
CA TYR A 314 5.97 -9.24 -13.16
C TYR A 314 7.31 -9.47 -13.86
N GLY A 315 7.82 -8.42 -14.49
CA GLY A 315 9.17 -8.35 -15.05
C GLY A 315 10.19 -7.80 -14.05
N ILE A 316 11.47 -7.98 -14.38
CA ILE A 316 12.58 -7.36 -13.66
C ILE A 316 12.66 -5.87 -14.00
N LEU A 317 13.17 -5.05 -13.08
CA LEU A 317 13.41 -3.63 -13.34
C LEU A 317 14.83 -3.42 -13.90
N THR A 318 14.96 -2.52 -14.87
CA THR A 318 16.25 -1.92 -15.22
C THR A 318 16.81 -1.10 -14.05
N LEU A 319 18.13 -0.91 -14.03
CA LEU A 319 18.83 -0.12 -13.01
C LEU A 319 18.33 1.32 -12.99
N GLY A 320 18.02 1.92 -14.15
CA GLY A 320 17.43 3.26 -14.21
C GLY A 320 16.11 3.33 -13.45
N SER A 321 15.15 2.47 -13.80
CA SER A 321 13.85 2.40 -13.14
C SER A 321 13.94 2.02 -11.66
N LEU A 322 14.91 1.17 -11.29
CA LEU A 322 15.15 0.78 -9.91
C LEU A 322 15.66 1.96 -9.08
N PHE A 323 16.70 2.66 -9.55
CA PHE A 323 17.27 3.79 -8.82
C PHE A 323 16.28 4.94 -8.67
N ASP A 324 15.52 5.25 -9.73
CA ASP A 324 14.46 6.27 -9.69
C ASP A 324 13.42 5.93 -8.61
N ARG A 325 12.96 4.67 -8.57
CA ARG A 325 11.97 4.19 -7.60
C ARG A 325 12.42 4.35 -6.14
N TYR A 326 13.69 4.11 -5.85
CA TYR A 326 14.25 4.24 -4.51
C TYR A 326 14.82 5.65 -4.24
N CYS A 327 14.63 6.60 -5.16
CA CYS A 327 15.14 7.97 -5.08
C CYS A 327 16.67 8.01 -4.90
N CYS A 328 17.39 7.06 -5.49
CA CYS A 328 18.84 6.95 -5.44
C CYS A 328 19.46 7.57 -6.70
N LYS A 329 20.70 8.06 -6.59
CA LYS A 329 21.44 8.56 -7.76
C LYS A 329 22.14 7.40 -8.44
N LEU A 330 21.85 7.18 -9.72
CA LEU A 330 22.57 6.19 -10.51
C LEU A 330 23.99 6.69 -10.82
N SER A 331 24.99 5.90 -10.47
CA SER A 331 26.41 6.21 -10.74
C SER A 331 26.70 6.22 -12.25
N GLU A 332 27.56 7.13 -12.72
CA GLU A 332 27.87 7.32 -14.15
C GLU A 332 28.49 6.08 -14.82
N ASN A 333 29.09 5.17 -14.05
CA ASN A 333 29.69 3.93 -14.53
C ASN A 333 28.67 2.78 -14.70
N LEU A 334 27.41 2.97 -14.34
CA LEU A 334 26.35 1.98 -14.49
C LEU A 334 25.47 2.31 -15.71
N ASN A 335 25.16 1.30 -16.52
CA ASN A 335 24.23 1.46 -17.63
C ASN A 335 22.78 1.45 -17.10
N PRO A 336 21.97 2.50 -17.33
CA PRO A 336 20.59 2.53 -16.86
C PRO A 336 19.69 1.44 -17.46
N LEU A 337 20.07 0.84 -18.60
CA LEU A 337 19.31 -0.23 -19.24
C LEU A 337 19.68 -1.63 -18.73
N ASP A 338 20.81 -1.78 -18.05
CA ASP A 338 21.18 -3.05 -17.43
C ASP A 338 20.18 -3.35 -16.30
N THR A 339 20.00 -4.62 -15.96
CA THR A 339 19.26 -5.08 -14.78
C THR A 339 20.22 -5.43 -13.64
N ALA A 340 19.66 -5.77 -12.47
CA ALA A 340 20.45 -6.32 -11.36
C ALA A 340 21.17 -7.64 -11.73
N VAL A 341 20.56 -8.41 -12.62
CA VAL A 341 21.12 -9.66 -13.13
C VAL A 341 22.30 -9.38 -14.05
N ASP A 342 22.17 -8.41 -14.96
CA ASP A 342 23.27 -7.99 -15.84
C ASP A 342 24.46 -7.45 -15.02
N PHE A 343 24.17 -6.67 -13.98
CA PHE A 343 25.20 -6.19 -13.05
C PHE A 343 25.94 -7.34 -12.36
N PHE A 344 25.20 -8.34 -11.85
CA PHE A 344 25.78 -9.54 -11.26
C PHE A 344 26.63 -10.34 -12.25
N MET A 345 26.15 -10.48 -13.48
CA MET A 345 26.83 -11.16 -14.58
C MET A 345 28.19 -10.54 -14.91
N ARG A 346 28.22 -9.21 -15.10
CA ARG A 346 29.47 -8.47 -15.34
C ARG A 346 30.45 -8.60 -14.17
N LYS A 347 29.96 -8.51 -12.92
CA LYS A 347 30.78 -8.63 -11.71
C LYS A 347 31.41 -10.01 -11.53
N THR A 348 30.77 -11.04 -12.06
CA THR A 348 31.26 -12.42 -12.01
C THR A 348 32.05 -12.83 -13.27
N ASN A 349 32.40 -11.87 -14.14
CA ASN A 349 33.06 -12.11 -15.42
C ASN A 349 32.35 -13.17 -16.27
N ASP A 350 31.02 -13.08 -16.33
CA ASP A 350 30.14 -13.96 -17.11
C ASP A 350 30.21 -15.46 -16.76
N LYS A 351 30.73 -15.80 -15.58
CA LYS A 351 30.82 -17.17 -15.06
C LYS A 351 29.50 -17.94 -15.13
N TYR A 352 28.38 -17.25 -14.96
CA TYR A 352 27.04 -17.83 -14.86
C TYR A 352 26.17 -17.63 -16.12
N LEU A 353 26.78 -17.23 -17.25
CA LEU A 353 26.01 -16.76 -18.42
C LEU A 353 25.06 -17.81 -18.94
N MET A 354 25.54 -19.03 -19.18
CA MET A 354 24.72 -20.14 -19.68
C MET A 354 23.53 -20.44 -18.76
N TYR A 355 23.73 -20.35 -17.45
CA TYR A 355 22.68 -20.58 -16.45
C TYR A 355 21.61 -19.49 -16.50
N ILE A 356 22.02 -18.23 -16.51
CA ILE A 356 21.09 -17.10 -16.47
C ILE A 356 20.36 -16.91 -17.81
N THR A 357 21.00 -17.15 -18.96
CA THR A 357 20.37 -17.01 -20.28
C THR A 357 19.21 -17.99 -20.51
N ASP A 358 19.20 -19.13 -19.82
CA ASP A 358 18.08 -20.07 -19.87
C ASP A 358 16.83 -19.54 -19.13
N ILE A 359 17.02 -18.58 -18.22
CA ILE A 359 15.97 -17.95 -17.44
C ILE A 359 15.37 -16.81 -18.26
N LYS A 360 14.25 -17.08 -18.95
CA LYS A 360 13.52 -16.07 -19.73
C LYS A 360 12.93 -14.99 -18.81
N THR A 361 13.64 -13.89 -18.61
CA THR A 361 13.11 -12.70 -17.95
C THR A 361 12.86 -11.57 -18.94
N GLU A 362 11.73 -10.89 -18.76
CA GLU A 362 11.40 -9.66 -19.48
C GLU A 362 11.56 -8.49 -18.51
N THR A 363 12.14 -7.40 -19.01
CA THR A 363 12.21 -6.12 -18.30
C THR A 363 10.88 -5.37 -18.36
N GLU A 364 10.72 -4.32 -17.58
CA GLU A 364 9.62 -3.38 -17.71
C GLU A 364 9.55 -2.70 -19.09
N ILE A 365 10.70 -2.57 -19.79
CA ILE A 365 10.76 -2.00 -21.15
C ILE A 365 10.21 -3.01 -22.16
N ASP A 366 10.60 -4.28 -22.04
CA ASP A 366 10.07 -5.35 -22.88
C ASP A 366 8.55 -5.48 -22.70
N ILE A 367 8.09 -5.36 -21.46
CA ILE A 367 6.66 -5.37 -21.14
C ILE A 367 5.95 -4.15 -21.73
N LEU A 368 6.53 -2.95 -21.62
CA LEU A 368 5.95 -1.72 -22.16
C LEU A 368 5.86 -1.74 -23.69
N SER A 369 6.85 -2.30 -24.37
CA SER A 369 6.90 -2.35 -25.84
C SER A 369 5.94 -3.37 -26.46
N ASN A 370 5.46 -4.35 -25.68
CA ASN A 370 4.54 -5.37 -26.17
C ASN A 370 3.07 -5.01 -25.93
N ILE A 371 2.38 -4.66 -27.03
CA ILE A 371 0.97 -4.26 -27.02
C ILE A 371 0.03 -5.33 -26.41
N SER A 372 0.40 -6.60 -26.47
CA SER A 372 -0.40 -7.70 -25.93
C SER A 372 -0.53 -7.60 -24.41
N TYR A 373 0.51 -7.11 -23.73
CA TYR A 373 0.43 -6.83 -22.30
C TYR A 373 -0.47 -5.63 -22.02
N THR A 374 -0.44 -4.58 -22.84
CA THR A 374 -1.37 -3.45 -22.69
C THR A 374 -2.82 -3.86 -22.92
N ALA A 375 -3.10 -4.73 -23.89
CA ALA A 375 -4.42 -5.32 -24.09
C ALA A 375 -4.87 -6.14 -22.86
N SER A 376 -3.99 -6.99 -22.31
CA SER A 376 -4.24 -7.75 -21.08
C SER A 376 -4.48 -6.85 -19.86
N LYS A 377 -3.71 -5.76 -19.74
CA LYS A 377 -3.84 -4.75 -18.70
C LYS A 377 -5.17 -4.02 -18.77
N GLU A 378 -5.59 -3.61 -19.96
CA GLU A 378 -6.88 -2.97 -20.20
C GLU A 378 -8.05 -3.92 -19.96
N LYS A 379 -7.91 -5.20 -20.30
CA LYS A 379 -8.90 -6.23 -19.96
C LYS A 379 -9.15 -6.26 -18.45
N ASN A 380 -8.10 -6.32 -17.63
CA ASN A 380 -8.26 -6.33 -16.18
C ASN A 380 -8.82 -5.01 -15.65
N TYR A 381 -8.33 -3.86 -16.16
CA TYR A 381 -8.85 -2.56 -15.77
C TYR A 381 -10.34 -2.39 -16.09
N PHE A 382 -10.80 -2.90 -17.23
CA PHE A 382 -12.21 -2.90 -17.64
C PHE A 382 -13.12 -3.64 -16.66
N PHE A 383 -12.65 -4.75 -16.06
CA PHE A 383 -13.41 -5.49 -15.04
C PHE A 383 -13.29 -4.90 -13.63
N GLU A 384 -12.23 -4.16 -13.32
CA GLU A 384 -11.98 -3.65 -11.97
C GLU A 384 -12.48 -2.22 -11.74
N ASN A 385 -12.58 -1.41 -12.79
CA ASN A 385 -12.94 0.00 -12.71
C ASN A 385 -14.45 0.21 -12.49
N ASP A 386 -14.86 1.45 -12.22
CA ASP A 386 -16.25 1.85 -11.98
C ASP A 386 -17.14 1.86 -13.24
N GLU A 387 -16.64 1.38 -14.39
CA GLU A 387 -17.35 1.32 -15.67
C GLU A 387 -18.44 0.23 -15.67
N VAL A 388 -19.45 0.40 -16.52
CA VAL A 388 -20.38 -0.70 -16.85
C VAL A 388 -19.72 -1.53 -17.95
N ILE A 389 -19.68 -2.83 -17.75
CA ILE A 389 -19.13 -3.75 -18.73
C ILE A 389 -20.05 -3.78 -19.95
N ASN A 390 -19.60 -3.15 -21.04
CA ASN A 390 -20.30 -3.24 -22.30
C ASN A 390 -20.05 -4.61 -22.96
N PRO A 391 -21.10 -5.35 -23.37
CA PRO A 391 -20.93 -6.68 -23.98
C PRO A 391 -20.12 -6.70 -25.28
N ASN A 392 -20.16 -5.65 -26.11
CA ASN A 392 -19.36 -5.60 -27.34
C ASN A 392 -17.87 -5.55 -27.03
N ILE A 393 -17.48 -4.67 -26.10
CA ILE A 393 -16.09 -4.57 -25.62
C ILE A 393 -15.65 -5.87 -24.95
N TYR A 394 -16.52 -6.47 -24.13
CA TYR A 394 -16.27 -7.76 -23.49
C TYR A 394 -15.99 -8.86 -24.54
N ILE A 395 -16.85 -8.98 -25.55
CA ILE A 395 -16.69 -9.96 -26.64
C ILE A 395 -15.36 -9.73 -27.38
N ASP A 396 -14.97 -8.48 -27.62
CA ASP A 396 -13.69 -8.17 -28.26
C ASP A 396 -12.49 -8.62 -27.41
N PHE A 397 -12.55 -8.43 -26.08
CA PHE A 397 -11.52 -8.97 -25.18
C PHE A 397 -11.49 -10.50 -25.16
N MET A 398 -12.62 -11.18 -25.37
CA MET A 398 -12.70 -12.65 -25.35
C MET A 398 -12.26 -13.28 -26.68
N LYS A 399 -12.46 -12.60 -27.81
CA LYS A 399 -12.06 -13.09 -29.15
C LYS A 399 -10.56 -13.09 -29.41
N ASN A 400 -9.74 -12.57 -28.50
CA ASN A 400 -8.28 -12.42 -28.65
C ASN A 400 -7.91 -11.74 -29.98
N GLN A 401 -8.11 -10.43 -30.04
CA GLN A 401 -8.03 -9.56 -31.22
C GLN A 401 -6.60 -9.34 -31.76
N VAL A 402 -5.84 -10.40 -32.06
CA VAL A 402 -4.44 -10.35 -32.52
C VAL A 402 -4.25 -9.39 -33.70
N ARG A 403 -5.09 -9.52 -34.74
CA ARG A 403 -5.02 -8.67 -35.93
C ARG A 403 -5.27 -7.19 -35.62
N THR A 404 -6.21 -6.89 -34.73
CA THR A 404 -6.49 -5.52 -34.30
C THR A 404 -5.31 -4.95 -33.53
N ASN A 405 -4.65 -5.76 -32.70
CA ASN A 405 -3.44 -5.36 -31.99
C ASN A 405 -2.27 -5.04 -32.95
N GLU A 406 -2.10 -5.80 -34.04
CA GLU A 406 -1.10 -5.51 -35.08
C GLU A 406 -1.37 -4.14 -35.75
N PHE A 407 -2.63 -3.81 -36.04
CA PHE A 407 -2.98 -2.49 -36.55
C PHE A 407 -2.69 -1.37 -35.55
N ILE A 408 -2.94 -1.60 -34.26
CA ILE A 408 -2.61 -0.62 -33.21
C ILE A 408 -1.10 -0.37 -33.14
N VAL A 409 -0.26 -1.41 -33.27
CA VAL A 409 1.20 -1.25 -33.33
C VAL A 409 1.59 -0.37 -34.51
N SER A 410 1.04 -0.63 -35.69
CA SER A 410 1.30 0.21 -36.87
C SER A 410 0.83 1.65 -36.68
N ASP A 411 -0.33 1.86 -36.05
CA ASP A 411 -0.84 3.21 -35.73
C ASP A 411 0.12 3.94 -34.78
N ILE A 412 0.63 3.26 -33.74
CA ILE A 412 1.61 3.84 -32.79
C ILE A 412 2.90 4.21 -33.51
N GLU A 413 3.45 3.34 -34.36
CA GLU A 413 4.64 3.63 -35.16
C GLU A 413 4.44 4.86 -36.04
N GLU A 414 3.30 4.96 -36.74
CA GLU A 414 2.97 6.13 -37.54
C GLU A 414 2.90 7.42 -36.70
N ILE A 415 2.29 7.35 -35.51
CA ILE A 415 2.19 8.46 -34.56
C ILE A 415 3.59 8.91 -34.08
N CYS A 416 4.48 7.97 -33.77
CA CYS A 416 5.86 8.27 -33.37
C CYS A 416 6.65 9.05 -34.43
N PHE A 417 6.27 8.92 -35.71
CA PHE A 417 6.83 9.69 -36.83
C PHE A 417 6.03 10.96 -37.19
N GLY A 418 5.09 11.38 -36.32
CA GLY A 418 4.31 12.60 -36.51
C GLY A 418 3.19 12.49 -37.55
N LYS A 419 2.88 11.29 -38.06
CA LYS A 419 1.70 11.07 -38.89
C LYS A 419 0.47 11.04 -38.00
N ASN A 420 -0.54 11.83 -38.34
CA ASN A 420 -1.77 11.88 -37.56
C ASN A 420 -2.97 11.44 -38.40
N LYS A 421 -3.34 10.16 -38.29
CA LYS A 421 -4.61 9.62 -38.81
C LYS A 421 -5.53 9.37 -37.62
N HIS A 422 -6.28 10.38 -37.21
CA HIS A 422 -7.39 10.14 -36.30
C HIS A 422 -8.49 9.37 -37.04
N SER A 423 -9.11 8.39 -36.38
CA SER A 423 -10.42 7.89 -36.82
C SER A 423 -11.40 9.07 -36.88
N GLU A 424 -12.24 9.10 -37.91
CA GLU A 424 -13.32 10.10 -38.00
C GLU A 424 -14.38 9.88 -36.92
N ASN A 425 -14.56 8.63 -36.47
CA ASN A 425 -15.51 8.25 -35.43
C ASN A 425 -14.78 7.57 -34.26
N ILE A 426 -14.92 8.11 -33.06
CA ILE A 426 -14.40 7.50 -31.82
C ILE A 426 -15.49 6.61 -31.24
N GLU A 427 -15.18 5.32 -31.00
CA GLU A 427 -16.14 4.42 -30.38
C GLU A 427 -16.10 4.56 -28.85
N PHE A 428 -17.22 4.98 -28.24
CA PHE A 428 -17.35 5.04 -26.79
C PHE A 428 -18.80 4.84 -26.35
N TYR A 429 -18.95 4.47 -25.09
CA TYR A 429 -20.23 4.24 -24.41
C TYR A 429 -20.35 5.15 -23.19
N ARG A 430 -21.55 5.67 -22.91
CA ARG A 430 -21.82 6.62 -21.83
C ARG A 430 -22.69 5.98 -20.75
N TYR A 431 -22.37 6.26 -19.50
CA TYR A 431 -23.16 5.80 -18.36
C TYR A 431 -23.31 6.94 -17.34
N ILE A 432 -24.46 7.01 -16.67
CA ILE A 432 -24.71 8.00 -15.63
C ILE A 432 -24.70 7.28 -14.28
N ARG A 433 -23.82 7.73 -13.38
CA ARG A 433 -23.81 7.33 -11.97
C ARG A 433 -24.42 8.44 -11.12
N LYS A 434 -25.53 8.14 -10.45
CA LYS A 434 -26.12 9.04 -9.45
C LYS A 434 -25.26 9.03 -8.18
N GLU A 435 -24.88 10.21 -7.70
CA GLU A 435 -24.29 10.46 -6.39
C GLU A 435 -25.24 11.36 -5.60
N LYS A 436 -25.07 11.43 -4.26
CA LYS A 436 -25.99 12.18 -3.37
C LYS A 436 -26.33 13.60 -3.85
N ASP A 437 -25.35 14.30 -4.44
CA ASP A 437 -25.48 15.71 -4.80
C ASP A 437 -25.28 16.00 -6.31
N LYS A 438 -25.02 14.98 -7.14
CA LYS A 438 -24.71 15.16 -8.57
C LYS A 438 -24.83 13.87 -9.37
N ASP A 439 -25.02 14.05 -10.67
CA ASP A 439 -24.87 12.97 -11.65
C ASP A 439 -23.47 13.01 -12.25
N ARG A 440 -22.80 11.86 -12.25
CA ARG A 440 -21.48 11.68 -12.85
C ARG A 440 -21.60 10.93 -14.16
N GLN A 441 -21.17 11.57 -15.24
CA GLN A 441 -21.02 10.92 -16.53
C GLN A 441 -19.72 10.11 -16.56
N LEU A 442 -19.84 8.81 -16.82
CA LEU A 442 -18.76 7.87 -17.03
C LEU A 442 -18.68 7.48 -18.52
N VAL A 443 -17.47 7.15 -18.96
CA VAL A 443 -17.16 6.81 -20.36
C VAL A 443 -16.38 5.52 -20.41
N SER A 444 -16.79 4.59 -21.26
CA SER A 444 -16.00 3.42 -21.64
C SER A 444 -15.62 3.52 -23.12
N LEU A 445 -14.33 3.48 -23.43
CA LEU A 445 -13.85 3.46 -24.81
C LEU A 445 -13.98 2.06 -25.42
N GLY A 446 -14.21 2.00 -26.73
CA GLY A 446 -14.14 0.78 -27.53
C GLY A 446 -12.76 0.13 -27.47
N TYR A 447 -12.69 -1.14 -27.88
CA TYR A 447 -11.50 -1.99 -27.71
C TYR A 447 -10.21 -1.35 -28.27
N LYS A 448 -10.28 -0.85 -29.52
CA LYS A 448 -9.11 -0.27 -30.21
C LYS A 448 -8.59 0.99 -29.51
N ASP A 449 -9.48 1.95 -29.30
CA ASP A 449 -9.14 3.27 -28.76
C ASP A 449 -8.63 3.19 -27.32
N ARG A 450 -9.22 2.28 -26.52
CA ARG A 450 -8.77 1.98 -25.16
C ARG A 450 -7.31 1.56 -25.12
N ILE A 451 -6.93 0.57 -25.92
CA ILE A 451 -5.56 0.03 -25.93
C ILE A 451 -4.59 1.06 -26.48
N LEU A 452 -4.93 1.72 -27.59
CA LEU A 452 -4.08 2.73 -28.22
C LEU A 452 -3.80 3.89 -27.26
N THR A 453 -4.84 4.52 -26.71
CA THR A 453 -4.68 5.70 -25.85
C THR A 453 -3.92 5.38 -24.57
N THR A 454 -4.17 4.20 -23.98
CA THR A 454 -3.44 3.75 -22.79
C THR A 454 -1.98 3.44 -23.09
N GLN A 455 -1.66 2.79 -24.21
CA GLN A 455 -0.27 2.56 -24.59
C GLN A 455 0.50 3.88 -24.78
N LEU A 456 -0.10 4.86 -25.46
CA LEU A 456 0.51 6.18 -25.63
C LEU A 456 0.72 6.88 -24.28
N ALA A 457 -0.26 6.82 -23.38
CA ALA A 457 -0.15 7.42 -22.05
C ALA A 457 0.93 6.72 -21.20
N LEU A 458 1.07 5.39 -21.32
CA LEU A 458 2.14 4.64 -20.67
C LEU A 458 3.51 5.01 -21.23
N ASN A 459 3.66 5.14 -22.55
CA ASN A 459 4.90 5.57 -23.19
C ASN A 459 5.31 6.96 -22.73
N ILE A 460 4.37 7.91 -22.73
CA ILE A 460 4.58 9.28 -22.25
C ILE A 460 4.97 9.26 -20.77
N SER A 461 4.22 8.54 -19.93
CA SER A 461 4.54 8.46 -18.51
C SER A 461 5.88 7.78 -18.24
N TYR A 462 6.27 6.79 -19.04
CA TYR A 462 7.55 6.10 -18.89
C TYR A 462 8.72 6.97 -19.33
N ALA A 463 8.61 7.67 -20.46
CA ALA A 463 9.61 8.65 -20.88
C ALA A 463 9.75 9.79 -19.86
N LEU A 464 8.64 10.14 -19.21
CA LEU A 464 8.60 11.14 -18.15
C LEU A 464 8.92 10.58 -16.75
N ASN A 465 9.11 9.26 -16.58
CA ASN A 465 9.43 8.64 -15.28
C ASN A 465 10.67 9.28 -14.63
N ARG A 466 11.53 9.90 -15.45
CA ARG A 466 12.71 10.66 -15.02
C ARG A 466 12.41 11.97 -14.29
N PHE A 467 11.16 12.44 -14.23
CA PHE A 467 10.86 13.79 -13.74
C PHE A 467 10.18 13.89 -12.39
N GLN A 468 9.31 12.96 -11.97
CA GLN A 468 8.49 13.17 -10.77
C GLN A 468 8.15 11.86 -10.10
N ASN A 469 8.77 11.57 -8.96
CA ASN A 469 8.27 10.58 -8.00
C ASN A 469 6.82 10.95 -7.66
N ILE A 470 5.82 10.42 -8.39
CA ILE A 470 4.41 10.76 -8.20
C ILE A 470 4.06 10.42 -6.74
N LYS A 471 3.88 11.47 -5.92
CA LYS A 471 3.57 11.33 -4.48
C LYS A 471 2.06 11.17 -4.29
N SER A 472 1.46 10.31 -5.10
CA SER A 472 0.04 9.98 -5.06
C SER A 472 -0.15 8.58 -4.51
N PHE A 473 -1.29 8.35 -3.87
CA PHE A 473 -1.75 6.99 -3.62
C PHE A 473 -2.65 6.49 -4.76
N SER A 474 -3.22 7.36 -5.58
CA SER A 474 -4.11 6.98 -6.68
C SER A 474 -3.38 6.70 -7.99
N TYR A 475 -3.87 5.73 -8.74
CA TYR A 475 -3.49 5.46 -10.14
C TYR A 475 -1.97 5.43 -10.41
N ASN A 476 -1.17 4.97 -9.45
CA ASN A 476 0.25 4.74 -9.65
C ASN A 476 0.46 3.63 -10.68
N ILE A 477 1.24 3.89 -11.71
CA ILE A 477 1.48 2.95 -12.81
C ILE A 477 2.42 1.83 -12.38
N ASN A 478 2.11 0.61 -12.81
CA ASN A 478 2.89 -0.59 -12.56
C ASN A 478 3.56 -1.10 -13.84
N PHE A 479 4.69 -0.48 -14.22
CA PHE A 479 5.39 -0.80 -15.47
C PHE A 479 5.89 -2.24 -15.54
N SER A 480 6.32 -2.83 -14.42
CA SER A 480 6.77 -4.21 -14.38
C SER A 480 5.63 -5.22 -14.42
N SER A 481 4.37 -4.83 -14.21
CA SER A 481 3.26 -5.79 -14.30
C SER A 481 2.94 -6.12 -15.76
N LYS A 482 2.60 -7.38 -16.04
CA LYS A 482 2.05 -7.87 -17.32
C LYS A 482 0.52 -7.85 -17.34
N ARG A 483 -0.12 -7.59 -16.19
CA ARG A 483 -1.57 -7.76 -15.98
C ARG A 483 -2.29 -6.52 -15.50
N TYR A 484 -1.64 -5.63 -14.75
CA TYR A 484 -2.31 -4.47 -14.17
C TYR A 484 -1.67 -3.17 -14.66
N ILE A 485 -2.50 -2.19 -15.03
CA ILE A 485 -2.04 -0.83 -15.35
C ILE A 485 -1.55 -0.15 -14.08
N PHE A 486 -2.35 -0.23 -13.01
CA PHE A 486 -2.14 0.47 -11.76
C PHE A 486 -1.85 -0.48 -10.61
N PHE A 487 -1.24 0.03 -9.54
CA PHE A 487 -1.26 -0.64 -8.25
C PHE A 487 -2.69 -0.81 -7.75
N ASN A 488 -2.92 -1.87 -6.96
CA ASN A 488 -4.24 -2.17 -6.43
C ASN A 488 -4.80 -0.99 -5.61
N TRP A 489 -5.93 -0.46 -6.06
CA TRP A 489 -6.53 0.77 -5.52
C TRP A 489 -6.93 0.64 -4.05
N PHE A 490 -7.31 -0.55 -3.60
CA PHE A 490 -7.69 -0.83 -2.22
C PHE A 490 -6.46 -0.74 -1.31
N ASN A 491 -5.36 -1.41 -1.67
CA ASN A 491 -4.11 -1.27 -0.91
C ASN A 491 -3.63 0.18 -0.84
N SER A 492 -3.77 0.94 -1.94
CA SER A 492 -3.40 2.34 -1.96
C SER A 492 -4.29 3.25 -1.10
N TRP A 493 -5.62 3.07 -1.15
CA TRP A 493 -6.54 3.85 -0.31
C TRP A 493 -6.34 3.53 1.18
N LYS A 494 -5.99 2.28 1.52
CA LYS A 494 -5.58 1.90 2.87
C LYS A 494 -4.40 2.72 3.36
N GLU A 495 -3.34 2.76 2.55
CA GLU A 495 -2.11 3.44 2.93
C GLU A 495 -2.32 4.96 3.03
N TYR A 496 -3.11 5.54 2.13
CA TYR A 496 -3.51 6.95 2.17
C TYR A 496 -4.21 7.32 3.49
N THR A 497 -5.29 6.61 3.83
CA THR A 497 -6.08 6.86 5.05
C THR A 497 -5.26 6.59 6.31
N LYS A 498 -4.46 5.52 6.32
CA LYS A 498 -3.54 5.20 7.42
C LYS A 498 -2.54 6.33 7.69
N ARG A 499 -1.93 6.90 6.64
CA ARG A 499 -0.98 8.01 6.81
C ARG A 499 -1.62 9.26 7.36
N ILE A 500 -2.88 9.56 7.01
CA ILE A 500 -3.64 10.66 7.60
C ILE A 500 -3.90 10.39 9.09
N ASN A 501 -4.36 9.19 9.44
CA ASN A 501 -4.69 8.83 10.83
C ASN A 501 -3.49 8.92 11.78
N THR A 502 -2.28 8.67 11.29
CA THR A 502 -1.04 8.90 12.05
C THR A 502 -0.98 10.33 12.62
N TYR A 503 -1.39 11.34 11.86
CA TYR A 503 -1.37 12.73 12.32
C TYR A 503 -2.58 13.08 13.18
N LEU A 504 -3.75 12.50 12.91
CA LEU A 504 -4.98 12.79 13.67
C LEU A 504 -5.01 12.12 15.06
N GLU A 505 -4.36 10.97 15.22
CA GLU A 505 -4.41 10.18 16.44
C GLU A 505 -3.22 10.38 17.37
N ILE A 506 -2.09 10.86 16.86
CA ILE A 506 -0.86 11.04 17.64
C ILE A 506 -0.78 12.48 18.14
N PRO A 507 -0.80 12.71 19.46
CA PRO A 507 -0.82 14.05 20.04
C PRO A 507 0.48 14.84 19.82
N PHE A 508 1.53 14.20 19.31
CA PHE A 508 2.80 14.86 19.02
C PHE A 508 2.72 15.84 17.84
N PHE A 509 1.62 15.79 17.08
CA PHE A 509 1.32 16.67 15.97
C PHE A 509 0.24 17.72 16.31
N ASP A 510 -0.12 17.88 17.58
CA ASP A 510 -1.18 18.79 18.02
C ASP A 510 -0.99 20.25 17.54
N ASP A 511 0.27 20.69 17.36
CA ASP A 511 0.67 22.02 16.88
C ASP A 511 0.80 22.15 15.35
N TYR A 512 0.44 21.10 14.60
CA TYR A 512 0.39 21.12 13.15
C TYR A 512 -0.98 21.61 12.67
N ALA A 513 -1.00 22.14 11.45
CA ALA A 513 -2.21 22.47 10.71
C ALA A 513 -2.51 21.39 9.65
N LEU A 514 -3.79 21.29 9.28
CA LEU A 514 -4.26 20.45 8.19
C LEU A 514 -5.10 21.25 7.21
N ILE A 515 -4.72 21.20 5.94
CA ILE A 515 -5.46 21.79 4.83
C ILE A 515 -6.10 20.64 4.04
N GLN A 516 -7.42 20.54 4.08
CA GLN A 516 -8.19 19.63 3.25
C GLN A 516 -8.61 20.39 1.98
N LEU A 517 -8.04 20.04 0.83
CA LEU A 517 -8.40 20.65 -0.45
C LEU A 517 -9.34 19.72 -1.23
N ASP A 518 -10.36 20.32 -1.83
CA ASP A 518 -11.26 19.68 -2.81
C ASP A 518 -11.26 20.52 -4.09
N LEU A 519 -11.10 19.88 -5.24
CA LEU A 519 -11.12 20.53 -6.54
C LEU A 519 -12.52 20.51 -7.14
N LYS A 520 -13.02 21.67 -7.56
CA LYS A 520 -14.33 21.75 -8.19
C LYS A 520 -14.27 21.09 -9.56
N LYS A 521 -15.08 20.05 -9.78
CA LYS A 521 -15.23 19.36 -11.07
C LYS A 521 -13.87 19.02 -11.72
N PHE A 522 -12.98 18.40 -10.95
CA PHE A 522 -11.57 18.16 -11.31
C PHE A 522 -11.38 17.73 -12.78
N TYR A 523 -11.97 16.59 -13.17
CA TYR A 523 -11.83 16.04 -14.53
C TYR A 523 -12.36 16.96 -15.64
N GLU A 524 -13.40 17.77 -15.41
CA GLU A 524 -13.93 18.70 -16.42
C GLU A 524 -13.04 19.94 -16.61
N ASN A 525 -12.22 20.26 -15.61
CA ASN A 525 -11.40 21.47 -15.59
C ASN A 525 -9.96 21.27 -16.05
N ILE A 526 -9.51 20.02 -16.24
CA ILE A 526 -8.17 19.72 -16.75
C ILE A 526 -8.00 20.29 -18.16
N ASP A 527 -7.03 21.19 -18.34
CA ASP A 527 -6.65 21.70 -19.66
C ASP A 527 -5.45 20.92 -20.20
N PHE A 528 -5.73 19.91 -21.04
CA PHE A 528 -4.69 19.03 -21.58
C PHE A 528 -3.70 19.78 -22.49
N ILE A 529 -4.10 20.91 -23.12
CA ILE A 529 -3.15 21.75 -23.87
C ILE A 529 -2.11 22.35 -22.91
N THR A 530 -2.56 22.92 -21.78
CA THR A 530 -1.65 23.51 -20.79
C THR A 530 -0.70 22.46 -20.22
N LEU A 531 -1.19 21.25 -19.97
CA LEU A 531 -0.31 20.13 -19.61
C LEU A 531 0.72 19.87 -20.69
N SER A 532 0.29 19.76 -21.95
CA SER A 532 1.16 19.48 -23.08
C SER A 532 2.26 20.53 -23.21
N GLU A 533 1.95 21.82 -23.09
CA GLU A 533 2.95 22.90 -23.10
C GLU A 533 3.98 22.78 -21.96
N LYS A 534 3.56 22.36 -20.77
CA LYS A 534 4.48 22.10 -19.66
C LYS A 534 5.34 20.87 -19.92
N LEU A 535 4.74 19.79 -20.41
CA LEU A 535 5.44 18.53 -20.71
C LEU A 535 6.42 18.69 -21.88
N ASN A 536 6.09 19.47 -22.90
CA ASN A 536 6.95 19.74 -24.05
C ASN A 536 8.28 20.39 -23.65
N LYS A 537 8.29 21.15 -22.55
CA LYS A 537 9.52 21.73 -21.99
C LYS A 537 10.41 20.70 -21.29
N LEU A 538 9.85 19.55 -20.93
CA LEU A 538 10.53 18.45 -20.22
C LEU A 538 10.92 17.32 -21.17
N THR A 539 10.20 17.11 -22.26
CA THR A 539 10.47 16.05 -23.25
C THR A 539 11.67 16.41 -24.14
N VAL A 540 12.61 15.47 -24.26
CA VAL A 540 13.80 15.59 -25.14
C VAL A 540 13.63 14.77 -26.44
N ASP A 541 12.59 13.92 -26.51
CA ASP A 541 12.34 12.98 -27.61
C ASP A 541 11.13 13.42 -28.46
N ASP A 542 11.37 13.62 -29.76
CA ASP A 542 10.35 13.97 -30.76
C ASP A 542 9.24 12.92 -30.83
N SER A 543 9.55 11.64 -30.64
CA SER A 543 8.55 10.56 -30.63
C SER A 543 7.52 10.76 -29.53
N VAL A 544 7.99 11.06 -28.31
CA VAL A 544 7.12 11.31 -27.14
C VAL A 544 6.28 12.57 -27.35
N TYR A 545 6.87 13.60 -27.95
CA TYR A 545 6.16 14.82 -28.32
C TYR A 545 4.99 14.55 -29.28
N TYR A 546 5.21 13.75 -30.34
CA TYR A 546 4.15 13.42 -31.28
C TYR A 546 3.05 12.56 -30.66
N GLN A 547 3.40 11.61 -29.80
CA GLN A 547 2.43 10.81 -29.04
C GLN A 547 1.56 11.68 -28.13
N LEU A 548 2.19 12.63 -27.41
CA LEU A 548 1.48 13.59 -26.57
C LEU A 548 0.54 14.48 -27.38
N LYS A 549 0.99 14.99 -28.53
CA LYS A 549 0.16 15.79 -29.44
C LYS A 549 -1.03 14.98 -29.97
N TYR A 550 -0.83 13.71 -30.29
CA TYR A 550 -1.92 12.83 -30.70
C TYR A 550 -2.97 12.68 -29.60
N LEU A 551 -2.54 12.37 -28.36
CA LEU A 551 -3.46 12.22 -27.23
C LEU A 551 -4.23 13.50 -26.90
N VAL A 552 -3.59 14.67 -26.99
CA VAL A 552 -4.27 15.96 -26.82
C VAL A 552 -5.39 16.10 -27.83
N ASN A 553 -5.08 15.93 -29.12
CA ASN A 553 -6.07 16.06 -30.19
C ASN A 553 -7.20 15.02 -30.09
N TYR A 554 -6.85 13.78 -29.74
CA TYR A 554 -7.83 12.71 -29.51
C TYR A 554 -8.79 13.09 -28.36
N ASN A 555 -8.24 13.54 -27.23
CA ASN A 555 -9.02 13.91 -26.07
C ASN A 555 -9.92 15.11 -26.35
N GLU A 556 -9.44 16.13 -27.08
CA GLU A 556 -10.26 17.28 -27.46
C GLU A 556 -11.47 16.88 -28.30
N LYS A 557 -11.28 16.00 -29.29
CA LYS A 557 -12.38 15.47 -30.11
C LYS A 557 -13.41 14.74 -29.25
N LEU A 558 -12.94 13.81 -28.41
CA LEU A 558 -13.80 13.04 -27.51
C LEU A 558 -14.57 13.95 -26.55
N MET A 559 -13.91 14.94 -25.93
CA MET A 559 -14.57 15.89 -25.03
C MET A 559 -15.56 16.81 -25.76
N TYR A 560 -15.28 17.18 -27.01
CA TYR A 560 -16.23 17.95 -27.82
C TYR A 560 -17.50 17.13 -28.14
N GLU A 561 -17.36 15.83 -28.39
CA GLU A 561 -18.50 14.93 -28.55
C GLU A 561 -19.29 14.70 -27.26
N LEU A 562 -18.59 14.61 -26.12
CA LEU A 562 -19.18 14.36 -24.80
C LEU A 562 -19.88 15.59 -24.21
N THR A 563 -19.20 16.74 -24.17
CA THR A 563 -19.61 17.92 -23.39
C THR A 563 -19.59 19.22 -24.20
N LYS A 564 -19.33 19.17 -25.52
CA LYS A 564 -19.21 20.37 -26.40
C LYS A 564 -18.15 21.37 -25.93
N SER A 565 -17.14 20.88 -25.20
CA SER A 565 -16.03 21.66 -24.67
C SER A 565 -14.73 20.94 -25.00
N ARG A 566 -13.66 21.69 -25.30
CA ARG A 566 -12.31 21.13 -25.43
C ARG A 566 -11.67 20.79 -24.07
N LYS A 567 -12.13 21.45 -23.01
CA LYS A 567 -11.57 21.30 -21.66
C LYS A 567 -12.11 20.05 -20.99
N GLY A 568 -11.25 19.42 -20.21
CA GLY A 568 -11.51 18.24 -19.42
C GLY A 568 -10.92 16.98 -20.03
N VAL A 569 -11.08 15.88 -19.29
CA VAL A 569 -10.76 14.51 -19.74
C VAL A 569 -11.91 13.58 -19.33
N PRO A 570 -12.19 12.50 -20.07
CA PRO A 570 -13.30 11.61 -19.77
C PRO A 570 -13.05 10.85 -18.46
N GLN A 571 -14.13 10.57 -17.72
CA GLN A 571 -14.06 9.81 -16.48
C GLN A 571 -14.33 8.33 -16.77
N GLY A 572 -13.33 7.48 -16.53
CA GLY A 572 -13.40 6.05 -16.84
C GLY A 572 -12.07 5.57 -17.44
N PRO A 573 -11.71 5.99 -18.66
CA PRO A 573 -10.58 5.46 -19.40
C PRO A 573 -9.23 5.60 -18.67
N ALA A 574 -8.35 4.59 -18.77
CA ALA A 574 -7.10 4.57 -18.02
C ALA A 574 -6.15 5.71 -18.42
N TYR A 575 -6.04 6.01 -19.73
CA TYR A 575 -5.23 7.14 -20.21
C TYR A 575 -5.60 8.46 -19.52
N ALA A 576 -6.89 8.72 -19.33
CA ALA A 576 -7.38 9.94 -18.69
C ALA A 576 -6.97 10.01 -17.21
N ARG A 577 -6.92 8.87 -16.51
CA ARG A 577 -6.41 8.79 -15.13
C ARG A 577 -4.91 9.12 -15.09
N ILE A 578 -4.11 8.50 -15.97
CA ILE A 578 -2.66 8.73 -16.06
C ILE A 578 -2.37 10.22 -16.29
N ILE A 579 -3.03 10.82 -17.28
CA ILE A 579 -2.84 12.23 -17.63
C ILE A 579 -3.25 13.16 -16.48
N SER A 580 -4.34 12.84 -15.78
CA SER A 580 -4.79 13.63 -14.62
C SER A 580 -3.77 13.63 -13.48
N GLU A 581 -3.17 12.46 -13.19
CA GLU A 581 -2.13 12.31 -12.17
C GLU A 581 -0.86 13.08 -12.54
N LEU A 582 -0.42 13.01 -13.79
CA LEU A 582 0.74 13.77 -14.28
C LEU A 582 0.50 15.27 -14.17
N PHE A 583 -0.70 15.74 -14.54
CA PHE A 583 -1.03 17.17 -14.51
C PHE A 583 -0.98 17.76 -13.11
N ILE A 584 -1.62 17.11 -12.16
CA ILE A 584 -1.71 17.63 -10.80
C ILE A 584 -0.36 17.52 -10.07
N GLN A 585 0.42 16.48 -10.34
CA GLN A 585 1.77 16.33 -9.79
C GLN A 585 2.68 17.47 -10.23
N LEU A 586 2.65 17.87 -11.51
CA LEU A 586 3.44 19.00 -12.02
C LEU A 586 3.15 20.31 -11.31
N ILE A 587 1.88 20.52 -10.91
CA ILE A 587 1.46 21.73 -10.19
C ILE A 587 1.91 21.66 -8.72
N LEU A 588 1.75 20.50 -8.08
CA LEU A 588 2.13 20.31 -6.68
C LEU A 588 3.64 20.38 -6.47
N ASP A 589 4.44 19.82 -7.38
CA ASP A 589 5.90 19.91 -7.32
C ASP A 589 6.41 21.34 -7.47
N GLU A 590 5.66 22.21 -8.14
CA GLU A 590 5.97 23.65 -8.20
C GLU A 590 5.70 24.31 -6.85
N ALA A 591 4.55 24.03 -6.22
CA ALA A 591 4.16 24.58 -4.92
C ALA A 591 5.08 24.12 -3.78
N LEU A 592 5.52 22.86 -3.79
CA LEU A 592 6.26 22.27 -2.66
C LEU A 592 7.75 22.65 -2.60
N LYS A 593 8.29 23.32 -3.62
CA LYS A 593 9.69 23.78 -3.61
C LYS A 593 10.01 24.68 -2.42
N ASN A 594 9.04 25.48 -1.98
CA ASN A 594 9.22 26.45 -0.89
C ASN A 594 8.85 25.88 0.49
N HIS A 595 8.23 24.70 0.56
CA HIS A 595 7.60 24.17 1.78
C HIS A 595 8.08 22.77 2.16
N SER A 596 9.39 22.61 2.33
CA SER A 596 10.02 21.30 2.57
C SER A 596 9.60 20.60 3.87
N SER A 597 9.06 21.33 4.85
CA SER A 597 8.52 20.83 6.13
C SER A 597 7.16 20.12 5.97
N SER A 598 6.46 20.40 4.87
CA SER A 598 5.08 19.99 4.66
C SER A 598 4.95 18.61 4.04
N THR A 599 3.89 17.90 4.41
CA THR A 599 3.56 16.57 3.88
C THR A 599 2.26 16.64 3.09
N VAL A 600 2.33 16.31 1.80
CA VAL A 600 1.15 16.21 0.94
C VAL A 600 0.76 14.74 0.81
N LEU A 601 -0.47 14.45 1.20
CA LEU A 601 -1.11 13.15 1.04
C LEU A 601 -2.28 13.32 0.07
N ARG A 602 -2.26 12.58 -1.04
CA ARG A 602 -3.24 12.75 -2.12
C ARG A 602 -3.79 11.43 -2.64
N TYR A 603 -5.09 11.40 -2.88
CA TYR A 603 -5.76 10.38 -3.66
C TYR A 603 -6.66 11.06 -4.71
N VAL A 604 -6.16 11.14 -5.95
CA VAL A 604 -6.78 11.88 -7.06
C VAL A 604 -6.91 13.37 -6.70
N ASP A 605 -8.12 13.87 -6.53
CA ASP A 605 -8.49 15.23 -6.16
C ASP A 605 -8.65 15.43 -4.65
N ASP A 606 -8.79 14.34 -3.88
CA ASP A 606 -8.82 14.39 -2.42
C ASP A 606 -7.40 14.61 -1.88
N MET A 607 -7.13 15.81 -1.34
CA MET A 607 -5.81 16.17 -0.81
C MET A 607 -5.87 16.59 0.65
N CYS A 608 -4.92 16.09 1.43
CA CYS A 608 -4.62 16.55 2.78
C CYS A 608 -3.17 17.03 2.80
N ILE A 609 -2.97 18.32 3.09
CA ILE A 609 -1.64 18.89 3.35
C ILE A 609 -1.50 19.09 4.85
N ILE A 610 -0.38 18.60 5.38
CA ILE A 610 -0.03 18.70 6.80
C ILE A 610 1.24 19.52 6.90
N CYS A 611 1.14 20.65 7.59
CA CYS A 611 2.23 21.63 7.70
C CYS A 611 2.32 22.17 9.13
N PRO A 612 3.46 22.75 9.52
CA PRO A 612 3.52 23.56 10.73
C PRO A 612 2.45 24.66 10.70
N LYS A 613 1.87 25.00 11.86
CA LYS A 613 0.81 26.02 11.92
C LYS A 613 1.23 27.39 11.39
N ASP A 614 2.51 27.74 11.53
CA ASP A 614 3.04 29.03 11.07
C ASP A 614 3.12 29.11 9.53
N ASP A 615 3.16 27.97 8.83
CA ASP A 615 3.29 27.89 7.36
C ASP A 615 1.91 27.80 6.65
N VAL A 616 0.81 27.66 7.39
CA VAL A 616 -0.49 27.23 6.83
C VAL A 616 -1.09 28.21 5.82
N ASP A 617 -1.08 29.51 6.12
CA ASP A 617 -1.69 30.53 5.26
C ASP A 617 -0.86 30.73 3.99
N ASP A 618 0.47 30.74 4.11
CA ASP A 618 1.39 30.86 2.97
C ASP A 618 1.25 29.67 2.02
N MET A 619 1.26 28.45 2.58
CA MET A 619 1.03 27.21 1.82
C MET A 619 -0.33 27.23 1.10
N TYR A 620 -1.40 27.56 1.82
CA TYR A 620 -2.75 27.59 1.25
C TYR A 620 -2.86 28.61 0.11
N ASN A 621 -2.32 29.81 0.30
CA ASN A 621 -2.37 30.85 -0.72
C ASN A 621 -1.55 30.49 -1.97
N GLU A 622 -0.36 29.92 -1.80
CA GLU A 622 0.47 29.46 -2.92
C GLU A 622 -0.22 28.35 -3.72
N LEU A 623 -0.77 27.33 -3.04
CA LEU A 623 -1.54 26.27 -3.68
C LEU A 623 -2.77 26.81 -4.40
N LYS A 624 -3.54 27.70 -3.77
CA LYS A 624 -4.73 28.31 -4.36
C LYS A 624 -4.40 29.09 -5.63
N ILE A 625 -3.34 29.89 -5.61
CA ILE A 625 -2.90 30.68 -6.78
C ILE A 625 -2.44 29.75 -7.90
N LEU A 626 -1.59 28.76 -7.60
CA LEU A 626 -1.04 27.85 -8.60
C LEU A 626 -2.13 26.97 -9.21
N LEU A 627 -3.02 26.39 -8.42
CA LEU A 627 -4.13 25.57 -8.92
C LEU A 627 -5.06 26.40 -9.82
N LEU A 628 -5.44 27.61 -9.39
CA LEU A 628 -6.30 28.49 -10.18
C LEU A 628 -5.64 28.92 -11.50
N LYS A 629 -4.35 29.27 -11.47
CA LYS A 629 -3.57 29.64 -12.67
C LYS A 629 -3.53 28.52 -13.70
N ASN A 630 -3.60 27.26 -13.26
CA ASN A 630 -3.62 26.08 -14.13
C ASN A 630 -5.05 25.58 -14.41
N GLY A 631 -6.08 26.38 -14.14
CA GLY A 631 -7.47 26.07 -14.47
C GLY A 631 -8.17 25.12 -13.49
N LEU A 632 -7.59 24.85 -12.32
CA LEU A 632 -8.14 23.98 -11.28
C LEU A 632 -8.69 24.82 -10.11
N PRO A 633 -9.94 25.30 -10.16
CA PRO A 633 -10.53 26.06 -9.06
C PRO A 633 -10.82 25.17 -7.85
N LEU A 634 -10.53 25.69 -6.66
CA LEU A 634 -10.91 25.07 -5.40
C LEU A 634 -12.43 25.08 -5.21
N ASN A 635 -12.94 24.05 -4.53
CA ASN A 635 -14.32 24.00 -4.06
C ASN A 635 -14.42 24.58 -2.65
N ASN A 636 -14.69 25.87 -2.55
CA ASN A 636 -14.72 26.60 -1.28
C ASN A 636 -15.70 26.01 -0.23
N ASN A 637 -16.70 25.23 -0.64
CA ASN A 637 -17.66 24.61 0.30
C ASN A 637 -17.11 23.34 0.95
N LYS A 638 -16.14 22.68 0.30
CA LYS A 638 -15.55 21.41 0.75
C LYS A 638 -14.11 21.57 1.24
N THR A 639 -13.41 22.56 0.72
CA THR A 639 -12.09 22.93 1.21
C THR A 639 -12.18 23.46 2.63
N ARG A 640 -11.36 22.91 3.54
CA ARG A 640 -11.32 23.28 4.95
C ARG A 640 -9.88 23.45 5.42
N ILE A 641 -9.67 24.40 6.32
CA ILE A 641 -8.38 24.67 6.96
C ILE A 641 -8.58 24.48 8.46
N TYR A 642 -7.78 23.62 9.06
CA TYR A 642 -7.71 23.41 10.49
C TYR A 642 -6.35 23.91 10.97
N TYR A 643 -6.34 25.03 11.70
CA TYR A 643 -5.12 25.74 12.08
C TYR A 643 -4.32 25.00 13.16
N GLU A 644 -4.99 24.24 14.02
CA GLU A 644 -4.36 23.32 14.97
C GLU A 644 -5.11 21.98 14.99
N LEU A 645 -4.36 20.87 14.95
CA LEU A 645 -4.93 19.52 15.01
C LEU A 645 -5.51 19.21 16.41
N SER A 646 -5.01 19.87 17.45
CA SER A 646 -5.49 19.78 18.83
C SER A 646 -6.96 20.18 18.99
N ASP A 647 -7.45 21.10 18.16
CA ASP A 647 -8.79 21.68 18.23
C ASP A 647 -9.86 20.85 17.50
N LEU A 648 -9.45 19.81 16.76
CA LEU A 648 -10.36 18.97 15.99
C LEU A 648 -11.33 18.21 16.89
N THR A 649 -12.62 18.38 16.61
CA THR A 649 -13.68 17.55 17.19
C THR A 649 -13.61 16.12 16.65
N GLU A 650 -14.16 15.16 17.40
CA GLU A 650 -14.23 13.76 16.94
C GLU A 650 -15.07 13.60 15.66
N GLU A 651 -16.03 14.48 15.41
CA GLU A 651 -16.80 14.50 14.17
C GLU A 651 -15.97 15.00 12.97
N GLU A 652 -15.14 16.03 13.17
CA GLU A 652 -14.21 16.51 12.15
C GLU A 652 -13.14 15.48 11.84
N LYS A 653 -12.56 14.83 12.85
CA LYS A 653 -11.60 13.72 12.64
C LYS A 653 -12.22 12.59 11.83
N ARG A 654 -13.47 12.19 12.14
CA ARG A 654 -14.21 11.20 11.34
C ARG A 654 -14.43 11.68 9.90
N THR A 655 -14.72 12.96 9.69
CA THR A 655 -14.93 13.53 8.37
C THR A 655 -13.63 13.56 7.55
N ILE A 656 -12.50 13.95 8.16
CA ILE A 656 -11.17 13.96 7.53
C ILE A 656 -10.73 12.54 7.19
N ASN A 657 -11.03 11.57 8.06
CA ASN A 657 -10.79 10.15 7.81
C ASN A 657 -11.88 9.51 6.92
N PHE A 658 -12.59 10.30 6.13
CA PHE A 658 -13.58 9.87 5.14
C PHE A 658 -14.70 8.97 5.69
N GLY A 659 -15.02 9.10 6.98
CA GLY A 659 -16.21 8.54 7.62
C GLY A 659 -16.17 7.05 7.93
N ASN A 660 -15.01 6.44 8.23
CA ASN A 660 -14.92 5.01 8.58
C ASN A 660 -15.58 4.09 7.52
N LYS A 661 -15.54 4.48 6.23
CA LYS A 661 -15.96 3.62 5.10
C LYS A 661 -15.17 2.31 5.19
N MET A 662 -15.86 1.23 5.54
CA MET A 662 -15.34 -0.11 5.83
C MET A 662 -13.80 -0.19 5.92
N SER A 663 -13.25 0.36 7.00
CA SER A 663 -11.81 0.53 7.16
C SER A 663 -11.10 -0.80 7.39
N TYR A 664 -10.79 -1.55 6.32
CA TYR A 664 -9.63 -2.46 6.20
C TYR A 664 -9.37 -3.55 7.28
N GLU A 665 -10.21 -3.66 8.30
CA GLU A 665 -10.17 -4.63 9.40
C GLU A 665 -10.54 -6.04 8.93
N PHE A 666 -11.17 -6.14 7.76
CA PHE A 666 -11.68 -7.38 7.18
C PHE A 666 -10.65 -8.15 6.35
N ASN A 667 -9.50 -7.56 6.02
CA ASN A 667 -8.47 -8.22 5.21
C ASN A 667 -7.35 -8.76 6.11
N THR A 668 -6.74 -9.91 5.81
CA THR A 668 -5.58 -10.41 6.56
C THR A 668 -4.33 -9.55 6.27
N SER A 669 -4.20 -8.38 6.91
CA SER A 669 -2.95 -7.59 6.93
C SER A 669 -2.01 -8.11 8.01
N ASN A 670 -0.71 -7.80 7.87
CA ASN A 670 0.28 -8.09 8.91
C ASN A 670 -0.12 -7.48 10.27
N GLU A 671 -0.81 -6.33 10.29
CA GLU A 671 -1.34 -5.70 11.52
C GLU A 671 -2.54 -6.45 12.10
N ASN A 672 -3.44 -6.96 11.25
CA ASN A 672 -4.58 -7.76 11.71
C ASN A 672 -4.09 -9.10 12.28
N MET A 673 -2.86 -9.52 11.97
CA MET A 673 -2.23 -10.63 12.69
C MET A 673 -1.85 -10.27 14.13
N LEU A 674 -1.66 -8.99 14.46
CA LEU A 674 -1.33 -8.52 15.82
C LEU A 674 -2.57 -8.41 16.72
N GLN A 675 -3.77 -8.24 16.14
CA GLN A 675 -5.04 -8.21 16.87
C GLN A 675 -5.49 -9.61 17.32
N THR A 676 -6.27 -9.65 18.40
CA THR A 676 -6.90 -10.86 18.95
C THR A 676 -8.15 -11.25 18.15
N ASN A 677 -8.64 -12.48 18.34
CA ASN A 677 -9.85 -12.94 17.64
C ASN A 677 -11.14 -12.31 18.20
N GLU A 678 -11.16 -11.96 19.49
CA GLU A 678 -12.29 -11.27 20.14
C GLU A 678 -12.45 -9.85 19.59
N GLU A 679 -11.36 -9.08 19.52
CA GLU A 679 -11.35 -7.74 18.91
C GLU A 679 -11.88 -7.73 17.47
N LYS A 680 -11.62 -8.79 16.70
CA LYS A 680 -12.13 -8.93 15.33
C LYS A 680 -13.61 -9.27 15.28
N SER A 681 -14.10 -10.11 16.20
CA SER A 681 -15.48 -10.56 16.24
C SER A 681 -16.44 -9.41 16.59
N ASP A 682 -16.09 -8.61 17.60
CA ASP A 682 -16.92 -7.48 18.04
C ASP A 682 -17.10 -6.44 16.93
N LEU A 683 -16.00 -6.15 16.21
CA LEU A 683 -15.94 -5.24 15.06
C LEU A 683 -16.83 -5.66 13.87
N ILE A 684 -16.93 -6.96 13.60
CA ILE A 684 -17.77 -7.51 12.53
C ILE A 684 -19.25 -7.43 12.92
N SER A 685 -19.58 -7.67 14.19
CA SER A 685 -20.96 -7.73 14.68
C SER A 685 -21.67 -6.37 14.63
N ASP A 686 -21.00 -5.29 15.06
CA ASP A 686 -21.56 -3.93 15.07
C ASP A 686 -21.87 -3.41 13.65
N LYS A 687 -21.03 -3.76 12.67
CA LYS A 687 -21.12 -3.25 11.29
C LYS A 687 -22.12 -4.00 10.39
N LEU A 688 -22.54 -5.21 10.76
CA LEU A 688 -23.61 -5.96 10.07
C LEU A 688 -25.03 -5.38 10.30
N SER A 689 -25.14 -4.36 11.17
CA SER A 689 -26.41 -3.79 11.63
C SER A 689 -27.13 -2.91 10.61
N ASN A 690 -26.38 -2.11 9.82
CA ASN A 690 -26.90 -1.02 8.99
C ASN A 690 -26.49 -1.19 7.51
N TYR A 691 -27.43 -0.98 6.59
CA TYR A 691 -27.16 -1.03 5.16
C TYR A 691 -26.43 0.22 4.66
N ASN A 692 -25.37 0.02 3.88
CA ASN A 692 -24.63 1.08 3.20
C ASN A 692 -23.93 0.50 1.97
N ILE A 693 -24.26 1.03 0.78
CA ILE A 693 -23.73 0.53 -0.49
C ILE A 693 -22.20 0.68 -0.60
N ASP A 694 -21.60 1.69 0.04
CA ASP A 694 -20.15 1.90 0.00
C ASP A 694 -19.39 0.74 0.67
N ASP A 695 -20.01 0.05 1.64
CA ASP A 695 -19.40 -1.08 2.36
C ASP A 695 -19.47 -2.39 1.54
N CYS A 696 -20.42 -2.50 0.60
CA CYS A 696 -20.60 -3.69 -0.23
C CYS A 696 -19.36 -4.01 -1.08
N SER A 697 -18.62 -3.01 -1.57
CA SER A 697 -17.46 -3.24 -2.43
C SER A 697 -16.36 -4.05 -1.73
N LEU A 698 -16.21 -3.86 -0.42
CA LEU A 698 -15.28 -4.63 0.40
C LEU A 698 -15.90 -5.94 0.86
N LEU A 699 -17.14 -5.93 1.32
CA LEU A 699 -17.80 -7.13 1.82
C LEU A 699 -17.85 -8.24 0.76
N PHE A 700 -18.25 -7.93 -0.47
CA PHE A 700 -18.32 -8.93 -1.56
C PHE A 700 -16.99 -9.13 -2.29
N SER A 701 -15.86 -8.69 -1.70
CA SER A 701 -14.53 -9.00 -2.22
C SER A 701 -14.14 -10.46 -1.96
N THR A 702 -13.07 -10.92 -2.64
CA THR A 702 -12.54 -12.28 -2.47
C THR A 702 -11.90 -12.55 -1.11
N SER A 703 -11.65 -11.51 -0.30
CA SER A 703 -11.02 -11.65 1.03
C SER A 703 -12.00 -11.89 2.18
N THR A 704 -13.30 -11.67 1.97
CA THR A 704 -14.32 -11.87 3.00
C THR A 704 -14.85 -13.31 2.98
N ASP A 705 -15.12 -13.88 4.15
CA ASP A 705 -15.75 -15.20 4.28
C ASP A 705 -17.17 -15.19 3.70
N ASP A 706 -17.51 -16.25 2.94
CA ASP A 706 -18.80 -16.38 2.26
C ASP A 706 -19.98 -16.48 3.24
N TYR A 707 -19.77 -16.96 4.46
CA TYR A 707 -20.78 -16.96 5.51
C TYR A 707 -21.29 -15.53 5.80
N TYR A 708 -20.37 -14.57 5.97
CA TYR A 708 -20.74 -13.18 6.24
C TYR A 708 -21.36 -12.49 5.03
N LYS A 709 -20.89 -12.80 3.81
CA LYS A 709 -21.49 -12.29 2.57
C LYS A 709 -22.95 -12.74 2.46
N LYS A 710 -23.23 -14.02 2.69
CA LYS A 710 -24.58 -14.58 2.63
C LYS A 710 -25.49 -13.92 3.66
N MET A 711 -25.03 -13.80 4.91
CA MET A 711 -25.81 -13.18 5.99
C MET A 711 -26.18 -11.72 5.69
N TYR A 712 -25.21 -10.91 5.26
CA TYR A 712 -25.45 -9.51 4.91
C TYR A 712 -26.35 -9.38 3.68
N PHE A 713 -26.10 -10.18 2.63
CA PHE A 713 -26.91 -10.16 1.41
C PHE A 713 -28.37 -10.43 1.75
N ILE A 714 -28.67 -11.53 2.45
CA ILE A 714 -30.04 -11.90 2.81
C ILE A 714 -30.73 -10.79 3.62
N ARG A 715 -30.02 -10.19 4.59
CA ARG A 715 -30.56 -9.13 5.45
C ARG A 715 -30.88 -7.85 4.67
N ASN A 716 -30.07 -7.50 3.68
CA ASN A 716 -30.13 -6.22 2.98
C ASN A 716 -30.57 -6.31 1.51
N ALA A 717 -30.97 -7.49 1.03
CA ALA A 717 -31.21 -7.74 -0.39
C ALA A 717 -32.22 -6.75 -1.00
N LYS A 718 -33.33 -6.47 -0.31
CA LYS A 718 -34.33 -5.51 -0.80
C LYS A 718 -33.71 -4.14 -1.05
N SER A 719 -32.90 -3.64 -0.13
CA SER A 719 -32.20 -2.35 -0.26
C SER A 719 -31.21 -2.38 -1.43
N ILE A 720 -30.44 -3.46 -1.57
CA ILE A 720 -29.47 -3.67 -2.66
C ILE A 720 -30.14 -3.58 -4.04
N PHE A 721 -31.27 -4.27 -4.25
CA PHE A 721 -31.97 -4.26 -5.54
C PHE A 721 -32.68 -2.92 -5.82
N SER A 722 -33.07 -2.17 -4.79
CA SER A 722 -33.67 -0.84 -4.95
C SER A 722 -32.67 0.31 -5.03
N GLU A 723 -31.37 0.03 -4.86
CA GLU A 723 -30.35 1.06 -4.75
C GLU A 723 -30.04 1.70 -6.11
N GLU A 724 -30.07 3.03 -6.15
CA GLU A 724 -29.73 3.85 -7.30
C GLU A 724 -28.35 4.52 -7.17
N LEU A 725 -27.86 4.66 -5.94
CA LEU A 725 -26.55 5.21 -5.62
C LEU A 725 -25.53 4.08 -5.51
N GLY A 726 -24.47 4.10 -6.29
CA GLY A 726 -23.43 3.07 -6.18
C GLY A 726 -22.48 3.04 -7.35
N ARG A 727 -21.41 2.25 -7.22
CA ARG A 727 -20.39 2.08 -8.27
C ARG A 727 -20.65 0.82 -9.08
N GLY A 728 -20.39 0.86 -10.39
CA GLY A 728 -20.55 -0.31 -11.27
C GLY A 728 -19.77 -1.54 -10.76
N SER A 729 -18.51 -1.32 -10.38
CA SER A 729 -17.64 -2.32 -9.74
C SER A 729 -18.22 -2.96 -8.48
N THR A 730 -19.05 -2.23 -7.72
CA THR A 730 -19.69 -2.73 -6.49
C THR A 730 -20.87 -3.62 -6.81
N PHE A 731 -21.75 -3.17 -7.70
CA PHE A 731 -22.87 -3.98 -8.18
C PHE A 731 -22.39 -5.25 -8.88
N MET A 732 -21.30 -5.18 -9.65
CA MET A 732 -20.71 -6.34 -10.30
C MET A 732 -20.31 -7.43 -9.30
N LYS A 733 -19.63 -7.08 -8.20
CA LYS A 733 -19.25 -8.04 -7.15
C LYS A 733 -20.46 -8.68 -6.48
N ILE A 734 -21.52 -7.90 -6.24
CA ILE A 734 -22.78 -8.39 -5.67
C ILE A 734 -23.41 -9.42 -6.62
N TYR A 735 -23.50 -9.11 -7.91
CA TYR A 735 -24.12 -10.02 -8.89
C TYR A 735 -23.27 -11.23 -9.19
N ALA A 736 -21.93 -11.11 -9.19
CA ALA A 736 -21.05 -12.26 -9.24
C ALA A 736 -21.34 -13.24 -8.09
N PHE A 737 -21.48 -12.73 -6.86
CA PHE A 737 -21.83 -13.54 -5.68
C PHE A 737 -23.24 -14.16 -5.78
N LEU A 738 -24.23 -13.40 -6.27
CA LEU A 738 -25.59 -13.89 -6.46
C LEU A 738 -25.66 -15.03 -7.49
N PHE A 739 -25.07 -14.83 -8.67
CA PHE A 739 -25.15 -15.79 -9.77
C PHE A 739 -24.33 -17.05 -9.54
N SER A 740 -23.34 -17.01 -8.64
CA SER A 740 -22.61 -18.20 -8.19
C SER A 740 -23.42 -19.12 -7.24
N SER A 741 -24.67 -18.78 -6.89
CA SER A 741 -25.48 -19.57 -5.96
C SER A 741 -26.94 -19.70 -6.37
N ASP A 742 -27.33 -20.90 -6.78
CA ASP A 742 -28.73 -21.24 -7.11
C ASP A 742 -29.69 -20.97 -5.94
N GLU A 743 -29.26 -21.27 -4.71
CA GLU A 743 -30.05 -21.01 -3.50
C GLU A 743 -30.38 -19.52 -3.33
N LEU A 744 -29.42 -18.64 -3.60
CA LEU A 744 -29.62 -17.19 -3.52
C LEU A 744 -30.53 -16.69 -4.63
N VAL A 745 -30.38 -17.20 -5.85
CA VAL A 745 -31.26 -16.85 -6.98
C VAL A 745 -32.71 -17.26 -6.68
N GLU A 746 -32.93 -18.49 -6.21
CA GLU A 746 -34.26 -18.98 -5.81
C GLU A 746 -34.88 -18.12 -4.71
N LEU A 747 -34.09 -17.76 -3.70
CA LEU A 747 -34.52 -16.87 -2.62
C LEU A 747 -34.93 -15.49 -3.17
N CYS A 748 -34.18 -14.93 -4.11
CA CYS A 748 -34.50 -13.64 -4.73
C CYS A 748 -35.79 -13.72 -5.55
N VAL A 749 -36.00 -14.79 -6.32
CA VAL A 749 -37.24 -15.02 -7.09
C VAL A 749 -38.44 -15.19 -6.16
N LYS A 750 -38.32 -16.03 -5.12
CA LYS A 750 -39.38 -16.27 -4.13
C LYS A 750 -39.84 -14.99 -3.45
N ASN A 751 -38.89 -14.12 -3.11
CA ASN A 751 -39.15 -12.83 -2.46
C ASN A 751 -39.43 -11.69 -3.46
N LYS A 752 -39.52 -11.99 -4.77
CA LYS A 752 -39.79 -11.02 -5.86
C LYS A 752 -38.82 -9.82 -5.87
N LEU A 753 -37.55 -10.04 -5.50
CA LEU A 753 -36.58 -8.96 -5.31
C LEU A 753 -36.16 -8.25 -6.61
N PHE A 754 -36.07 -8.99 -7.71
CA PHE A 754 -35.72 -8.44 -9.03
C PHE A 754 -36.67 -7.33 -9.50
N LYS A 755 -37.93 -7.33 -9.04
CA LYS A 755 -38.90 -6.27 -9.36
C LYS A 755 -38.53 -4.90 -8.80
N ASN A 756 -37.60 -4.83 -7.85
CA ASN A 756 -37.13 -3.56 -7.29
C ASN A 756 -36.06 -2.90 -8.16
N LEU A 757 -35.50 -3.62 -9.16
CA LEU A 757 -34.53 -3.05 -10.11
C LEU A 757 -35.24 -2.12 -11.08
N LYS A 758 -34.82 -0.87 -11.11
CA LYS A 758 -35.31 0.12 -12.08
C LYS A 758 -34.50 0.03 -13.37
N SER A 759 -35.19 -0.10 -14.50
CA SER A 759 -34.60 -0.19 -15.85
C SER A 759 -33.64 0.96 -16.19
N GLU A 760 -33.90 2.15 -15.67
CA GLU A 760 -33.10 3.37 -15.86
C GLU A 760 -31.86 3.47 -14.94
N SER A 761 -31.66 2.51 -14.04
CA SER A 761 -30.58 2.58 -13.05
C SER A 761 -29.28 1.93 -13.54
N LEU A 762 -28.15 2.49 -13.11
CA LEU A 762 -26.83 1.86 -13.27
C LEU A 762 -26.82 0.41 -12.76
N ASN A 763 -27.56 0.15 -11.67
CA ASN A 763 -27.72 -1.16 -11.06
C ASN A 763 -28.32 -2.19 -12.03
N PHE A 764 -29.35 -1.80 -12.79
CA PHE A 764 -29.95 -2.64 -13.82
C PHE A 764 -29.01 -2.89 -15.01
N SER A 765 -28.34 -1.85 -15.51
CA SER A 765 -27.35 -2.02 -16.59
C SER A 765 -26.25 -3.00 -16.19
N VAL A 766 -25.74 -2.92 -14.95
CA VAL A 766 -24.74 -3.86 -14.44
C VAL A 766 -25.33 -5.27 -14.32
N PHE A 767 -26.56 -5.42 -13.81
CA PHE A 767 -27.23 -6.71 -13.68
C PHE A 767 -27.34 -7.45 -15.02
N ILE A 768 -27.87 -6.78 -16.05
CA ILE A 768 -28.09 -7.40 -17.38
C ILE A 768 -26.76 -7.75 -18.05
N ASN A 769 -25.83 -6.80 -18.06
CA ASN A 769 -24.55 -7.02 -18.75
C ASN A 769 -23.69 -8.07 -18.04
N HIS A 770 -23.75 -8.15 -16.70
CA HIS A 770 -23.04 -9.19 -15.97
C HIS A 770 -23.69 -10.56 -16.11
N LEU A 771 -25.03 -10.63 -16.17
CA LEU A 771 -25.74 -11.87 -16.49
C LEU A 771 -25.35 -12.40 -17.88
N PHE A 772 -25.27 -11.52 -18.88
CA PHE A 772 -24.80 -11.88 -20.22
C PHE A 772 -23.40 -12.52 -20.18
N MET A 773 -22.47 -11.96 -19.43
CA MET A 773 -21.13 -12.55 -19.27
C MET A 773 -21.17 -13.93 -18.61
N PHE A 774 -21.99 -14.10 -17.57
CA PHE A 774 -22.13 -15.39 -16.89
C PHE A 774 -22.70 -16.47 -17.81
N ILE A 775 -23.61 -16.10 -18.71
CA ILE A 775 -24.14 -17.00 -19.76
C ILE A 775 -23.04 -17.35 -20.76
N ASP A 776 -22.31 -16.35 -21.28
CA ASP A 776 -21.23 -16.56 -22.25
C ASP A 776 -20.09 -17.45 -21.72
N GLN A 777 -19.82 -17.38 -20.41
CA GLN A 777 -18.79 -18.17 -19.73
C GLN A 777 -19.29 -19.50 -19.15
N ASP A 778 -20.57 -19.84 -19.32
CA ASP A 778 -21.19 -21.04 -18.73
C ASP A 778 -21.01 -21.12 -17.20
N LEU A 779 -21.13 -19.96 -16.52
CA LEU A 779 -20.94 -19.81 -15.07
C LEU A 779 -22.25 -19.78 -14.28
N ILE A 780 -23.39 -19.65 -14.96
CA ILE A 780 -24.73 -19.66 -14.34
C ILE A 780 -25.46 -20.96 -14.70
N SER A 781 -26.15 -21.58 -13.75
CA SER A 781 -26.93 -22.78 -14.04
C SER A 781 -28.15 -22.46 -14.91
N ASP A 782 -28.52 -23.40 -15.80
CA ASP A 782 -29.72 -23.30 -16.63
C ASP A 782 -30.98 -23.05 -15.80
N LYS A 783 -31.06 -23.70 -14.63
CA LYS A 783 -32.15 -23.53 -13.67
C LYS A 783 -32.24 -22.08 -13.17
N SER A 784 -31.13 -21.51 -12.71
CA SER A 784 -31.09 -20.13 -12.24
C SER A 784 -31.40 -19.14 -13.35
N LEU A 785 -30.87 -19.37 -14.56
CA LEU A 785 -31.13 -18.55 -15.73
C LEU A 785 -32.62 -18.54 -16.10
N LEU A 786 -33.24 -19.71 -16.22
CA LEU A 786 -34.68 -19.85 -16.50
C LEU A 786 -35.53 -19.14 -15.45
N LEU A 787 -35.22 -19.33 -14.16
CA LEU A 787 -35.92 -18.67 -13.05
C LEU A 787 -35.86 -17.14 -13.14
N ILE A 788 -34.68 -16.57 -13.45
CA ILE A 788 -34.51 -15.12 -13.62
C ILE A 788 -35.32 -14.63 -14.84
N CYS A 789 -35.21 -15.33 -15.96
CA CYS A 789 -35.86 -14.93 -17.20
C CYS A 789 -37.39 -14.96 -17.11
N GLU A 790 -37.98 -16.05 -16.60
CA GLU A 790 -39.43 -16.20 -16.46
C GLU A 790 -40.02 -15.30 -15.37
N SER A 791 -39.29 -15.11 -14.26
CA SER A 791 -39.80 -14.33 -13.13
C SER A 791 -39.73 -12.82 -13.38
N TYR A 792 -38.76 -12.36 -14.17
CA TYR A 792 -38.44 -10.95 -14.35
C TYR A 792 -38.24 -10.53 -15.82
N LEU A 793 -37.18 -11.01 -16.51
CA LEU A 793 -36.75 -10.42 -17.79
C LEU A 793 -37.77 -10.49 -18.92
N MET A 794 -38.55 -11.58 -19.01
CA MET A 794 -39.60 -11.75 -20.01
C MET A 794 -40.84 -10.87 -19.74
N LYS A 795 -40.95 -10.30 -18.53
CA LYS A 795 -42.07 -9.44 -18.12
C LYS A 795 -41.73 -7.95 -18.15
N LEU A 796 -40.51 -7.59 -18.55
CA LEU A 796 -40.07 -6.21 -18.68
C LEU A 796 -40.71 -5.52 -19.88
N ASP A 797 -41.11 -4.26 -19.69
CA ASP A 797 -41.53 -3.37 -20.78
C ASP A 797 -40.32 -2.94 -21.61
N ILE A 798 -40.30 -3.32 -22.89
CA ILE A 798 -39.17 -3.08 -23.79
C ILE A 798 -39.08 -1.60 -24.16
N ASP A 799 -40.21 -0.89 -24.25
CA ASP A 799 -40.23 0.52 -24.64
C ASP A 799 -39.59 1.40 -23.55
N GLU A 800 -39.76 1.03 -22.29
CA GLU A 800 -39.13 1.69 -21.14
C GLU A 800 -37.59 1.54 -21.15
N VAL A 801 -37.07 0.37 -21.54
CA VAL A 801 -35.62 0.12 -21.63
C VAL A 801 -35.00 0.89 -22.81
N ILE A 802 -35.68 0.92 -23.96
CA ILE A 802 -35.22 1.63 -25.18
C ILE A 802 -34.97 3.12 -24.92
N VAL A 803 -35.89 3.77 -24.22
CA VAL A 803 -35.81 5.21 -23.92
C VAL A 803 -34.57 5.55 -23.10
N GLN A 804 -34.08 4.61 -22.30
CA GLN A 804 -33.03 4.83 -21.32
C GLN A 804 -31.64 4.44 -21.85
N ASN A 805 -31.51 3.24 -22.44
CA ASN A 805 -30.23 2.76 -22.95
C ASN A 805 -30.41 1.69 -24.05
N ILE A 806 -30.02 2.02 -25.29
CA ILE A 806 -30.15 1.12 -26.43
C ILE A 806 -29.24 -0.11 -26.33
N ASP A 807 -28.10 0.01 -25.64
CA ASP A 807 -27.15 -1.10 -25.49
C ASP A 807 -27.70 -2.15 -24.52
N ASP A 808 -28.32 -1.71 -23.41
CA ASP A 808 -28.93 -2.63 -22.45
C ASP A 808 -30.09 -3.42 -23.07
N LEU A 809 -30.82 -2.82 -24.02
CA LEU A 809 -31.83 -3.53 -24.81
C LEU A 809 -31.21 -4.62 -25.69
N GLN A 810 -30.11 -4.30 -26.39
CA GLN A 810 -29.44 -5.28 -27.25
C GLN A 810 -28.98 -6.48 -26.44
N THR A 811 -28.41 -6.25 -25.26
CA THR A 811 -28.02 -7.30 -24.31
C THR A 811 -29.23 -8.11 -23.85
N LEU A 812 -30.31 -7.44 -23.44
CA LEU A 812 -31.54 -8.12 -23.02
C LEU A 812 -32.09 -9.03 -24.11
N ASN A 813 -32.13 -8.56 -25.36
CA ASN A 813 -32.60 -9.35 -26.49
C ASN A 813 -31.69 -10.54 -26.78
N ALA A 814 -30.37 -10.38 -26.64
CA ALA A 814 -29.42 -11.49 -26.78
C ALA A 814 -29.65 -12.57 -25.72
N ILE A 815 -29.86 -12.18 -24.45
CA ILE A 815 -30.18 -13.11 -23.36
C ILE A 815 -31.50 -13.84 -23.63
N LYS A 816 -32.57 -13.11 -23.99
CA LYS A 816 -33.88 -13.70 -24.29
C LYS A 816 -33.79 -14.72 -25.42
N LYS A 817 -33.08 -14.38 -26.50
CA LYS A 817 -32.86 -15.27 -27.64
C LYS A 817 -32.08 -16.55 -27.25
N HIS A 818 -31.06 -16.42 -26.40
CA HIS A 818 -30.31 -17.58 -25.91
C HIS A 818 -31.23 -18.56 -25.17
N VAL A 819 -32.03 -18.07 -24.22
CA VAL A 819 -32.97 -18.90 -23.46
C VAL A 819 -34.04 -19.56 -24.34
N GLU A 820 -34.56 -18.84 -25.34
CA GLU A 820 -35.50 -19.41 -26.32
C GLU A 820 -34.88 -20.52 -27.18
N MET A 821 -33.57 -20.47 -27.45
CA MET A 821 -32.85 -21.51 -28.17
C MET A 821 -32.63 -22.74 -27.28
N THR A 822 -32.14 -22.55 -26.06
CA THR A 822 -31.91 -23.64 -25.09
C THR A 822 -33.21 -24.38 -24.77
N ALA A 823 -34.33 -23.65 -24.60
CA ALA A 823 -35.64 -24.26 -24.38
C ALA A 823 -36.17 -25.08 -25.58
N LYS A 824 -35.71 -24.81 -26.81
CA LYS A 824 -36.07 -25.58 -28.02
C LYS A 824 -35.20 -26.82 -28.21
N GLU A 825 -33.96 -26.81 -27.74
CA GLU A 825 -33.06 -27.97 -27.79
C GLU A 825 -33.49 -29.07 -26.82
N ASP A 826 -33.98 -28.71 -25.63
CA ASP A 826 -34.55 -29.65 -24.64
C ASP A 826 -35.86 -30.33 -25.08
N VAL A 827 -36.60 -29.72 -26.02
CA VAL A 827 -37.86 -30.28 -26.57
C VAL A 827 -37.58 -31.23 -27.74
N ASN A 828 -36.43 -31.12 -28.41
CA ASN A 828 -36.03 -32.04 -29.49
C ASN A 828 -35.24 -33.27 -28.99
N TYR A 829 -34.85 -33.29 -27.72
CA TYR A 829 -34.20 -34.44 -27.06
C TYR A 829 -35.17 -35.30 -26.20
N LYS A 830 -36.41 -34.86 -26.01
CA LYS A 830 -37.52 -35.66 -25.45
C LYS A 830 -38.38 -36.24 -26.56
#